data_AF-A0A915XLL9-F1
#
_entry.id   AF-A0A915XLL9-F1
#
_cell.length_a   1.000
_cell.length_b   1.000
_cell.length_c   1.000
_cell.angle_alpha   90.00
_cell.angle_beta   90.00
_cell.angle_gamma   90.00
#
_symmetry.space_group_name_H-M   'P 1'
#
loop_
_entity.id
_entity.type
_entity.pdbx_description
1 polymer ?
#
loop_
_entity_poly.entity_id
_entity_poly.type
_entity_poly.pdbx_seq_one_letter_code
_entity_poly.pdbx_strand_id
1 'polypeptide(L)'
;MKRLSLVLAALLATGALHAQTPATAEKLFASARHQETTQGDLRAAIETYRKVVAQAGANRALAAQALLRMAECHTKLGDVQARQAYERLVREFGDMPEASTARARIGTAGTAIAEAAVAIDRIVKAGEDITWGDGRVSPDGRYISYTDFSGSGNLMLHDLVSGAERALTGNKDGAWRPGSSYGSTFSPDGKSVAYGWRTYRQAPALNENELRIAVVDAPPGTQARTVHADAEIEFYDAMDWSRDGRWIAVLATRRDRTAQIALVGAKDGSFRSLKTVGWRGPRKMFFSPDGKHLAYDLPSSDTATNRDVFVMATDGSRDTAIVDHAAQDVVMGWSPDGKQLLYASDRSGVVGLWSMPVADGRSAGAPTLVKKEIGSIQSLGLTAAGTLHIVKDTSTLSLQLAPFDRAARRLAGPPVLENFRSARPSWSRDGKRLAYVVTRFDGVRSIAVRDLETGRIREIPMALDYLFEPAWLADGQSLVVFGRDFKGKGGIHRVDVTRGTSLLVAASDASRVKVSSDGNSIFHQIGRATLGPAESARLVQHDLATGASREVRRGDGIGGDLSPDGRLLAAISPSSDGKTSTLVLAPIAADEPVRRVELRDRFFERVTWLPDGKAVVASKRGSGLWAVPIDGSAPTRLDIDIRDWSIEEGIRFDPSGTHIAFFTGKNGREVWALESLATGSR
;
A
#
# COMPACT_ATOMS: atom_id res chain seq x y z
N MET A 1 -95.17 -39.37 -6.03
CA MET A 1 -94.31 -39.39 -7.25
C MET A 1 -93.47 -38.11 -7.28
N LYS A 2 -92.13 -38.28 -7.36
CA LYS A 2 -91.05 -37.34 -7.80
C LYS A 2 -90.78 -36.07 -6.94
N ARG A 3 -89.69 -36.03 -6.14
CA ARG A 3 -88.27 -35.64 -6.43
C ARG A 3 -88.14 -34.11 -6.64
N LEU A 4 -87.24 -33.30 -6.05
CA LEU A 4 -85.84 -33.50 -5.62
C LEU A 4 -85.39 -32.36 -4.64
N SER A 5 -84.57 -32.72 -3.64
CA SER A 5 -83.47 -32.00 -2.94
C SER A 5 -83.40 -30.47 -2.70
N LEU A 6 -83.41 -30.14 -1.40
CA LEU A 6 -82.43 -29.38 -0.57
C LEU A 6 -82.27 -27.83 -0.60
N VAL A 7 -81.82 -27.34 0.57
CA VAL A 7 -81.33 -25.98 0.96
C VAL A 7 -82.45 -25.10 1.57
N LEU A 8 -82.37 -24.42 2.72
CA LEU A 8 -81.33 -23.96 3.65
C LEU A 8 -82.00 -23.78 5.04
N ALA A 9 -81.32 -24.09 6.15
CA ALA A 9 -81.82 -23.76 7.49
C ALA A 9 -81.02 -22.60 8.10
N ALA A 10 -81.73 -21.55 8.49
CA ALA A 10 -81.25 -20.47 9.33
C ALA A 10 -81.88 -20.61 10.72
N LEU A 11 -81.05 -20.54 11.77
CA LEU A 11 -81.47 -20.02 13.07
C LEU A 11 -80.23 -19.64 13.90
N LEU A 12 -80.33 -18.44 14.47
CA LEU A 12 -79.36 -17.76 15.33
C LEU A 12 -79.04 -18.58 16.59
N ALA A 13 -77.75 -18.76 16.87
CA ALA A 13 -77.26 -19.15 18.18
C ALA A 13 -76.11 -18.23 18.59
N THR A 14 -76.35 -17.44 19.62
CA THR A 14 -75.34 -16.76 20.42
C THR A 14 -74.40 -17.81 21.03
N GLY A 15 -73.20 -17.92 20.50
CA GLY A 15 -72.12 -18.78 21.01
C GLY A 15 -70.91 -17.92 21.38
N ALA A 16 -70.55 -17.96 22.65
CA ALA A 16 -69.44 -17.24 23.26
C ALA A 16 -68.14 -17.31 22.44
N LEU A 17 -67.62 -16.16 22.01
CA LEU A 17 -66.18 -16.03 21.74
C LEU A 17 -65.47 -16.27 23.07
N HIS A 18 -64.94 -17.48 23.23
CA HIS A 18 -64.01 -17.80 24.30
C HIS A 18 -62.84 -16.83 24.21
N ALA A 19 -62.71 -15.94 25.19
CA ALA A 19 -61.40 -15.38 25.52
C ALA A 19 -60.50 -16.57 25.86
N GLN A 20 -59.63 -16.96 24.91
CA GLN A 20 -58.67 -18.02 25.14
C GLN A 20 -57.80 -17.61 26.34
N THR A 21 -57.89 -18.39 27.41
CA THR A 21 -57.28 -18.09 28.70
C THR A 21 -55.75 -18.13 28.62
N PRO A 22 -55.02 -17.38 29.48
CA PRO A 22 -53.55 -17.40 29.57
C PRO A 22 -52.94 -18.82 29.66
N ALA A 23 -53.67 -19.76 30.28
CA ALA A 23 -53.28 -21.17 30.39
C ALA A 23 -53.16 -21.91 29.04
N THR A 24 -53.82 -21.41 27.99
CA THR A 24 -53.70 -21.97 26.63
C THR A 24 -52.43 -21.49 25.94
N ALA A 25 -52.07 -20.21 26.12
CA ALA A 25 -50.83 -19.64 25.58
C ALA A 25 -49.58 -20.24 26.23
N GLU A 26 -49.63 -20.55 27.53
CA GLU A 26 -48.52 -21.23 28.23
C GLU A 26 -48.29 -22.66 27.72
N LYS A 27 -49.37 -23.40 27.45
CA LYS A 27 -49.29 -24.73 26.80
C LYS A 27 -48.69 -24.64 25.40
N LEU A 28 -49.09 -23.64 24.61
CA LEU A 28 -48.52 -23.39 23.29
C LEU A 28 -47.04 -23.01 23.37
N PHE A 29 -46.63 -22.23 24.38
CA PHE A 29 -45.23 -21.87 24.59
C PHE A 29 -44.38 -23.10 24.95
N ALA A 30 -44.87 -23.97 25.83
CA ALA A 30 -44.21 -25.24 26.14
C ALA A 30 -44.09 -26.14 24.90
N SER A 31 -45.15 -26.20 24.08
CA SER A 31 -45.14 -26.94 22.81
C SER A 31 -44.12 -26.39 21.81
N ALA A 32 -44.08 -25.06 21.62
CA ALA A 32 -43.12 -24.38 20.75
C ALA A 32 -41.67 -24.63 21.20
N ARG A 33 -41.42 -24.60 22.52
CA ARG A 33 -40.11 -24.94 23.08
C ARG A 33 -39.72 -26.39 22.79
N HIS A 34 -40.64 -27.34 22.92
CA HIS A 34 -40.36 -28.74 22.61
C HIS A 34 -40.05 -28.95 21.11
N GLN A 35 -40.79 -28.28 20.22
CA GLN A 35 -40.51 -28.27 18.77
C GLN A 35 -39.11 -27.72 18.49
N GLU A 36 -38.76 -26.58 19.11
CA GLU A 36 -37.45 -25.94 18.92
C GLU A 36 -36.28 -26.79 19.45
N THR A 37 -36.37 -27.27 20.70
CA THR A 37 -35.20 -27.84 21.40
C THR A 37 -35.12 -29.34 21.35
N THR A 38 -36.25 -30.04 21.24
CA THR A 38 -36.29 -31.51 21.26
C THR A 38 -36.47 -32.09 19.86
N GLN A 39 -37.32 -31.49 19.03
CA GLN A 39 -37.56 -31.96 17.65
C GLN A 39 -36.65 -31.27 16.63
N GLY A 40 -36.11 -30.09 16.95
CA GLY A 40 -35.28 -29.30 16.03
C GLY A 40 -36.03 -28.66 14.87
N ASP A 41 -37.37 -28.70 14.88
CA ASP A 41 -38.21 -28.11 13.83
C ASP A 41 -38.43 -26.61 14.11
N LEU A 42 -37.48 -25.81 13.65
CA LEU A 42 -37.46 -24.37 13.88
C LEU A 42 -38.61 -23.65 13.17
N ARG A 43 -39.08 -24.15 12.01
CA ARG A 43 -40.17 -23.50 11.26
C ARG A 43 -41.51 -23.74 11.93
N ALA A 44 -41.79 -24.97 12.36
CA ALA A 44 -42.98 -25.27 13.15
C ALA A 44 -42.96 -24.51 14.49
N ALA A 45 -41.80 -24.43 15.16
CA ALA A 45 -41.65 -23.67 16.40
C ALA A 45 -41.96 -22.18 16.22
N ILE A 46 -41.50 -21.55 15.12
CA ILE A 46 -41.78 -20.13 14.81
C ILE A 46 -43.30 -19.89 14.67
N GLU A 47 -44.00 -20.75 13.94
CA GLU A 47 -45.46 -20.62 13.78
C GLU A 47 -46.18 -20.76 15.12
N THR A 48 -45.74 -21.68 15.97
CA THR A 48 -46.32 -21.87 17.31
C THR A 48 -45.99 -20.69 18.23
N TYR A 49 -44.76 -20.16 18.24
CA TYR A 49 -44.42 -18.96 19.00
C TYR A 49 -45.22 -17.74 18.53
N ARG A 50 -45.48 -17.58 17.22
CA ARG A 50 -46.35 -16.52 16.70
C ARG A 50 -47.76 -16.60 17.29
N LYS A 51 -48.32 -17.82 17.43
CA LYS A 51 -49.62 -18.04 18.08
C LYS A 51 -49.57 -17.68 19.58
N VAL A 52 -48.47 -18.00 20.27
CA VAL A 52 -48.27 -17.59 21.67
C VAL A 52 -48.31 -16.08 21.81
N VAL A 53 -47.58 -15.34 20.97
CA VAL A 53 -47.57 -13.86 21.01
C VAL A 53 -48.98 -13.29 20.77
N ALA A 54 -49.74 -13.88 19.86
CA ALA A 54 -51.12 -13.47 19.57
C ALA A 54 -52.10 -13.80 20.71
N GLN A 55 -51.86 -14.87 21.48
CA GLN A 55 -52.77 -15.38 22.52
C GLN A 55 -52.33 -15.06 23.95
N ALA A 56 -51.16 -14.44 24.14
CA ALA A 56 -50.61 -14.12 25.46
C ALA A 56 -51.51 -13.17 26.28
N GLY A 57 -52.40 -12.41 25.63
CA GLY A 57 -53.34 -11.50 26.29
C GLY A 57 -52.61 -10.48 27.16
N ALA A 58 -52.98 -10.37 28.43
CA ALA A 58 -52.33 -9.47 29.39
C ALA A 58 -50.96 -9.97 29.90
N ASN A 59 -50.55 -11.21 29.59
CA ASN A 59 -49.27 -11.76 30.04
C ASN A 59 -48.12 -11.27 29.14
N ARG A 60 -47.68 -10.03 29.38
CA ARG A 60 -46.58 -9.38 28.64
C ARG A 60 -45.25 -10.14 28.75
N ALA A 61 -44.99 -10.80 29.88
CA ALA A 61 -43.77 -11.58 30.06
C ALA A 61 -43.73 -12.79 29.12
N LEU A 62 -44.84 -13.53 29.00
CA LEU A 62 -44.95 -14.66 28.08
C LEU A 62 -44.83 -14.22 26.61
N ALA A 63 -45.42 -13.07 26.25
CA ALA A 63 -45.29 -12.51 24.91
C ALA A 63 -43.84 -12.11 24.58
N ALA A 64 -43.14 -11.47 25.53
CA ALA A 64 -41.73 -11.11 25.38
C ALA A 64 -40.83 -12.33 25.21
N GLN A 65 -41.04 -13.38 26.02
CA GLN A 65 -40.31 -14.65 25.92
C GLN A 65 -40.57 -15.34 24.57
N ALA A 66 -41.82 -15.40 24.12
CA ALA A 66 -42.16 -16.00 22.83
C ALA A 66 -41.54 -15.24 21.65
N LEU A 67 -41.54 -13.90 21.69
CA LEU A 67 -40.87 -13.07 20.68
C LEU A 67 -39.36 -13.28 20.65
N LEU A 68 -38.71 -13.36 21.82
CA LEU A 68 -37.27 -13.61 21.90
C LEU A 68 -36.92 -14.97 21.28
N ARG A 69 -37.65 -16.02 21.66
CA ARG A 69 -37.41 -17.37 21.14
C ARG A 69 -37.72 -17.50 19.65
N MET A 70 -38.76 -16.83 19.18
CA MET A 70 -39.05 -16.73 17.75
C MET A 70 -37.90 -16.05 16.99
N ALA A 71 -37.35 -14.95 17.53
CA ALA A 71 -36.20 -14.26 16.96
C ALA A 71 -34.93 -15.15 16.94
N GLU A 72 -34.70 -15.94 17.99
CA GLU A 72 -33.61 -16.92 18.05
C GLU A 72 -33.79 -18.04 17.01
N CYS A 73 -35.01 -18.55 16.80
CA CYS A 73 -35.29 -19.52 15.75
C CYS A 73 -35.02 -18.95 14.34
N HIS A 74 -35.48 -17.73 14.04
CA HIS A 74 -35.15 -17.07 12.78
C HIS A 74 -33.64 -16.85 12.62
N THR A 75 -32.94 -16.55 13.72
CA THR A 75 -31.47 -16.41 13.72
C THR A 75 -30.80 -17.73 13.33
N LYS A 76 -31.23 -18.85 13.92
CA LYS A 76 -30.72 -20.19 13.61
C LYS A 76 -31.01 -20.61 12.15
N LEU A 77 -32.06 -20.06 11.54
CA LEU A 77 -32.43 -20.29 10.14
C LEU A 77 -31.76 -19.30 9.15
N GLY A 78 -31.03 -18.30 9.63
CA GLY A 78 -30.41 -17.26 8.78
C GLY A 78 -31.42 -16.32 8.11
N ASP A 79 -32.60 -16.12 8.71
CA ASP A 79 -33.69 -15.35 8.12
C ASP A 79 -33.63 -13.85 8.51
N VAL A 80 -33.89 -12.97 7.54
CA VAL A 80 -34.01 -11.50 7.73
C VAL A 80 -35.08 -11.11 8.75
N GLN A 81 -36.08 -11.97 8.98
CA GLN A 81 -37.09 -11.76 10.02
C GLN A 81 -36.55 -11.82 11.45
N ALA A 82 -35.34 -12.37 11.67
CA ALA A 82 -34.70 -12.42 12.99
C ALA A 82 -34.51 -11.01 13.57
N ARG A 83 -33.96 -10.10 12.76
CA ARG A 83 -33.72 -8.71 13.17
C ARG A 83 -35.02 -7.97 13.44
N GLN A 84 -36.03 -8.14 12.57
CA GLN A 84 -37.34 -7.53 12.75
C GLN A 84 -38.01 -8.01 14.05
N ALA A 85 -37.85 -9.28 14.40
CA ALA A 85 -38.36 -9.84 15.66
C ALA A 85 -37.62 -9.28 16.89
N TYR A 86 -36.29 -9.13 16.85
CA TYR A 86 -35.54 -8.48 17.94
C TYR A 86 -35.88 -6.99 18.08
N GLU A 87 -35.99 -6.25 16.98
CA GLU A 87 -36.36 -4.82 16.99
C GLU A 87 -37.80 -4.63 17.50
N ARG A 88 -38.71 -5.52 17.10
CA ARG A 88 -40.07 -5.57 17.64
C ARG A 88 -40.08 -5.81 19.14
N LEU A 89 -39.27 -6.76 19.63
CA LEU A 89 -39.15 -7.05 21.06
C LEU A 89 -38.63 -5.83 21.85
N VAL A 90 -37.62 -5.13 21.33
CA VAL A 90 -37.08 -3.92 21.97
C VAL A 90 -38.10 -2.77 21.97
N ARG A 91 -38.87 -2.62 20.88
CA ARG A 91 -39.88 -1.57 20.74
C ARG A 91 -41.09 -1.79 21.64
N GLU A 92 -41.60 -3.03 21.72
CA GLU A 92 -42.86 -3.35 22.43
C GLU A 92 -42.64 -3.76 23.91
N PHE A 93 -41.43 -4.22 24.26
CA PHE A 93 -41.11 -4.77 25.59
C PHE A 93 -39.76 -4.27 26.12
N GLY A 94 -39.38 -3.02 25.79
CA GLY A 94 -38.08 -2.44 26.11
C GLY A 94 -37.72 -2.37 27.60
N ASP A 95 -38.72 -2.49 28.47
CA ASP A 95 -38.63 -2.55 29.94
C ASP A 95 -38.37 -3.98 30.49
N MET A 96 -38.50 -5.01 29.65
CA MET A 96 -38.34 -6.42 30.05
C MET A 96 -36.89 -6.92 29.89
N PRO A 97 -36.46 -7.93 30.67
CA PRO A 97 -35.12 -8.52 30.56
C PRO A 97 -34.79 -9.04 29.15
N GLU A 98 -35.77 -9.62 28.45
CA GLU A 98 -35.63 -10.18 27.10
C GLU A 98 -35.23 -9.11 26.07
N ALA A 99 -35.64 -7.85 26.26
CA ALA A 99 -35.23 -6.74 25.40
C ALA A 99 -33.74 -6.39 25.56
N SER A 100 -33.14 -6.62 26.74
CA SER A 100 -31.70 -6.45 26.93
C SER A 100 -30.91 -7.51 26.13
N THR A 101 -31.37 -8.75 26.14
CA THR A 101 -30.83 -9.82 25.29
C THR A 101 -30.97 -9.47 23.81
N ALA A 102 -32.14 -8.96 23.39
CA ALA A 102 -32.35 -8.51 22.01
C ALA A 102 -31.43 -7.34 21.61
N ARG A 103 -31.20 -6.35 22.48
CA ARG A 103 -30.22 -5.26 22.22
C ARG A 103 -28.82 -5.81 22.04
N ALA A 104 -28.39 -6.75 22.89
CA ALA A 104 -27.11 -7.43 22.74
C ALA A 104 -27.02 -8.22 21.42
N ARG A 105 -28.10 -8.92 21.04
CA ARG A 105 -28.17 -9.68 19.79
C ARG A 105 -28.21 -8.79 18.54
N ILE A 106 -28.88 -7.63 18.58
CA ILE A 106 -28.83 -6.61 17.51
C ILE A 106 -27.41 -6.06 17.38
N GLY A 107 -26.71 -5.83 18.51
CA GLY A 107 -25.30 -5.44 18.55
C GLY A 107 -24.37 -6.47 17.89
N THR A 108 -24.60 -7.76 18.12
CA THR A 108 -23.85 -8.86 17.45
C THR A 108 -24.38 -9.21 16.04
N ALA A 109 -25.61 -8.87 15.71
CA ALA A 109 -26.14 -8.99 14.34
C ALA A 109 -25.62 -7.86 13.44
N GLY A 110 -25.13 -6.76 14.02
CA GLY A 110 -24.27 -5.79 13.33
C GLY A 110 -22.98 -6.41 12.79
N THR A 111 -22.49 -7.50 13.39
CA THR A 111 -21.38 -8.30 12.85
C THR A 111 -21.83 -9.40 11.87
N ALA A 112 -23.08 -9.89 11.92
CA ALA A 112 -23.57 -10.92 10.99
C ALA A 112 -24.23 -10.36 9.71
N ILE A 113 -24.80 -9.15 9.76
CA ILE A 113 -25.27 -8.44 8.55
C ILE A 113 -24.10 -7.87 7.75
N ALA A 114 -22.92 -7.76 8.37
CA ALA A 114 -21.65 -7.52 7.67
C ALA A 114 -21.12 -8.77 6.94
N GLU A 115 -21.61 -9.98 7.26
CA GLU A 115 -21.27 -11.22 6.55
C GLU A 115 -22.30 -11.60 5.47
N ALA A 116 -23.50 -10.99 5.45
CA ALA A 116 -24.58 -11.32 4.53
C ALA A 116 -24.75 -10.35 3.34
N ALA A 117 -23.91 -9.32 3.21
CA ALA A 117 -23.65 -8.71 1.91
C ALA A 117 -22.43 -9.42 1.34
N VAL A 118 -22.58 -10.12 0.21
CA VAL A 118 -21.44 -10.72 -0.47
C VAL A 118 -20.50 -9.58 -0.87
N ALA A 119 -19.49 -9.31 -0.05
CA ALA A 119 -18.33 -8.52 -0.44
C ALA A 119 -17.56 -9.39 -1.42
N ILE A 120 -17.91 -9.32 -2.70
CA ILE A 120 -17.09 -9.95 -3.74
C ILE A 120 -15.87 -9.05 -3.87
N ASP A 121 -14.82 -9.42 -3.15
CA ASP A 121 -13.50 -8.94 -3.46
C ASP A 121 -13.07 -9.62 -4.75
N ARG A 122 -12.73 -8.82 -5.77
CA ARG A 122 -12.26 -9.34 -7.04
C ARG A 122 -10.88 -8.79 -7.35
N ILE A 123 -9.93 -9.69 -7.62
CA ILE A 123 -8.67 -9.33 -8.26
C ILE A 123 -8.98 -8.95 -9.70
N VAL A 124 -8.75 -7.69 -10.05
CA VAL A 124 -8.95 -7.17 -11.41
C VAL A 124 -7.68 -7.33 -12.25
N LYS A 125 -6.51 -7.25 -11.62
CA LYS A 125 -5.20 -7.45 -12.25
C LYS A 125 -4.18 -7.92 -11.21
N ALA A 126 -3.25 -8.78 -11.61
CA ALA A 126 -2.10 -9.19 -10.81
C ALA A 126 -0.84 -9.12 -11.67
N GLY A 127 0.28 -8.70 -11.09
CA GLY A 127 1.56 -8.57 -11.81
C GLY A 127 2.67 -8.01 -10.93
N GLU A 128 3.92 -8.28 -11.31
CA GLU A 128 5.12 -7.75 -10.62
C GLU A 128 5.40 -6.28 -11.01
N ASP A 129 4.83 -5.82 -12.11
CA ASP A 129 5.05 -4.54 -12.79
C ASP A 129 3.98 -3.46 -12.48
N ILE A 130 3.00 -3.78 -11.63
CA ILE A 130 1.91 -2.85 -11.30
C ILE A 130 2.44 -1.68 -10.45
N THR A 131 2.59 -0.52 -11.08
CA THR A 131 3.05 0.73 -10.46
C THR A 131 1.94 1.76 -10.23
N TRP A 132 0.67 1.35 -10.38
CA TRP A 132 -0.50 2.22 -10.58
C TRP A 132 -0.98 3.05 -9.38
N GLY A 133 -0.24 3.05 -8.28
CA GLY A 133 -0.64 3.74 -7.04
C GLY A 133 -0.75 5.27 -7.15
N ASP A 134 -0.20 5.86 -8.20
CA ASP A 134 -0.25 7.30 -8.47
C ASP A 134 -1.51 7.73 -9.24
N GLY A 135 -2.29 6.79 -9.77
CA GLY A 135 -3.48 7.10 -10.55
C GLY A 135 -4.83 6.86 -9.84
N ARG A 136 -5.88 6.73 -10.65
CA ARG A 136 -7.28 6.62 -10.20
C ARG A 136 -8.08 5.67 -11.07
N VAL A 137 -9.14 5.11 -10.51
CA VAL A 137 -10.21 4.46 -11.28
C VAL A 137 -11.15 5.53 -11.86
N SER A 138 -11.66 5.33 -13.06
CA SER A 138 -12.66 6.19 -13.67
C SER A 138 -14.01 6.08 -12.94
N PRO A 139 -14.87 7.12 -12.98
CA PRO A 139 -16.15 7.10 -12.28
C PRO A 139 -17.06 5.94 -12.67
N ASP A 140 -17.02 5.49 -13.92
CA ASP A 140 -17.77 4.35 -14.43
C ASP A 140 -17.13 2.98 -14.13
N GLY A 141 -15.93 2.97 -13.55
CA GLY A 141 -15.19 1.74 -13.26
C GLY A 141 -14.60 1.05 -14.49
N ARG A 142 -14.52 1.74 -15.64
CA ARG A 142 -13.99 1.16 -16.87
C ARG A 142 -12.47 1.25 -16.98
N TYR A 143 -11.86 2.34 -16.52
CA TYR A 143 -10.46 2.63 -16.73
C TYR A 143 -9.71 2.80 -15.40
N ILE A 144 -8.43 2.46 -15.39
CA ILE A 144 -7.46 2.92 -14.38
C ILE A 144 -6.42 3.76 -15.10
N SER A 145 -6.21 4.99 -14.64
CA SER A 145 -5.06 5.81 -15.06
C SER A 145 -3.83 5.45 -14.24
N TYR A 146 -2.64 5.56 -14.82
CA TYR A 146 -1.37 5.39 -14.11
C TYR A 146 -0.20 5.98 -14.91
N THR A 147 0.95 6.21 -14.25
CA THR A 147 2.19 6.53 -14.97
C THR A 147 3.01 5.27 -15.26
N ASP A 148 3.45 5.10 -16.50
CA ASP A 148 4.41 4.04 -16.86
C ASP A 148 5.83 4.40 -16.40
N PHE A 149 6.13 4.13 -15.13
CA PHE A 149 7.47 4.32 -14.56
C PHE A 149 8.48 3.24 -14.99
N SER A 150 8.05 2.18 -15.67
CA SER A 150 8.95 1.11 -16.15
C SER A 150 9.57 1.39 -17.51
N GLY A 151 8.85 2.13 -18.36
CA GLY A 151 9.26 2.38 -19.74
C GLY A 151 9.26 3.85 -20.08
N SER A 152 8.11 4.34 -20.53
CA SER A 152 7.97 5.58 -21.28
C SER A 152 7.78 6.84 -20.43
N GLY A 153 7.41 6.73 -19.15
CA GLY A 153 6.97 7.87 -18.33
C GLY A 153 5.64 8.49 -18.78
N ASN A 154 4.91 7.82 -19.67
CA ASN A 154 3.61 8.30 -20.15
C ASN A 154 2.51 8.13 -19.11
N LEU A 155 1.49 8.99 -19.22
CA LEU A 155 0.18 8.74 -18.63
C LEU A 155 -0.51 7.65 -19.45
N MET A 156 -0.90 6.57 -18.79
CA MET A 156 -1.50 5.38 -19.37
C MET A 156 -2.94 5.22 -18.88
N LEU A 157 -3.74 4.52 -19.69
CA LEU A 157 -5.04 3.98 -19.32
C LEU A 157 -4.99 2.46 -19.47
N HIS A 158 -5.45 1.77 -18.44
CA HIS A 158 -5.79 0.35 -18.49
C HIS A 158 -7.30 0.20 -18.55
N ASP A 159 -7.83 -0.44 -19.59
CA ASP A 159 -9.26 -0.77 -19.72
C ASP A 159 -9.55 -2.07 -18.95
N LEU A 160 -10.33 -1.97 -17.88
CA LEU A 160 -10.64 -3.10 -16.98
C LEU A 160 -11.59 -4.13 -17.60
N VAL A 161 -12.22 -3.81 -18.74
CA VAL A 161 -13.12 -4.74 -19.45
C VAL A 161 -12.34 -5.57 -20.47
N SER A 162 -11.52 -4.92 -21.29
CA SER A 162 -10.76 -5.57 -22.36
C SER A 162 -9.34 -6.00 -21.96
N GLY A 163 -8.81 -5.47 -20.86
CA GLY A 163 -7.41 -5.62 -20.45
C GLY A 163 -6.43 -4.80 -21.30
N ALA A 164 -6.92 -4.01 -22.26
CA ALA A 164 -6.09 -3.24 -23.17
C ALA A 164 -5.43 -2.05 -22.44
N GLU A 165 -4.20 -1.74 -22.84
CA GLU A 165 -3.44 -0.60 -22.32
C GLU A 165 -3.13 0.39 -23.43
N ARG A 166 -3.30 1.69 -23.14
CA ARG A 166 -2.93 2.76 -24.09
C ARG A 166 -2.44 4.01 -23.40
N ALA A 167 -1.54 4.72 -24.05
CA ALA A 167 -1.06 6.01 -23.57
C ALA A 167 -2.06 7.14 -23.89
N LEU A 168 -2.13 8.15 -23.02
CA LEU A 168 -2.74 9.45 -23.29
C LEU A 168 -1.69 10.50 -23.66
N THR A 169 -0.44 10.32 -23.23
CA THR A 169 0.69 11.16 -23.60
C THR A 169 1.60 10.46 -24.62
N GLY A 170 2.43 11.24 -25.31
CA GLY A 170 3.05 10.82 -26.56
C GLY A 170 4.57 10.61 -26.53
N ASN A 171 5.17 10.24 -25.39
CA ASN A 171 6.58 9.89 -25.40
C ASN A 171 6.79 8.66 -26.30
N LYS A 172 7.79 8.75 -27.18
CA LYS A 172 8.10 7.71 -28.17
C LYS A 172 9.22 6.78 -27.67
N ASP A 173 9.25 5.57 -28.23
CA ASP A 173 10.37 4.62 -28.11
C ASP A 173 10.78 4.24 -26.67
N GLY A 174 9.84 4.27 -25.72
CA GLY A 174 10.10 3.92 -24.32
C GLY A 174 11.04 4.90 -23.61
N ALA A 175 11.23 6.10 -24.13
CA ALA A 175 12.04 7.13 -23.50
C ALA A 175 11.18 8.07 -22.66
N TRP A 176 11.69 8.52 -21.50
CA TRP A 176 11.06 9.51 -20.64
C TRP A 176 11.12 10.94 -21.21
N ARG A 177 11.25 11.09 -22.53
CA ARG A 177 11.46 12.39 -23.19
C ARG A 177 10.26 12.77 -24.04
N PRO A 178 9.84 14.05 -24.02
CA PRO A 178 10.50 15.18 -23.34
C PRO A 178 10.20 15.29 -21.83
N GLY A 179 9.32 14.45 -21.28
CA GLY A 179 8.91 14.56 -19.87
C GLY A 179 8.26 13.30 -19.32
N SER A 180 7.68 13.38 -18.13
CA SER A 180 6.85 12.29 -17.58
C SER A 180 5.62 12.81 -16.87
N SER A 181 4.57 12.00 -16.85
CA SER A 181 3.41 12.23 -15.99
C SER A 181 3.71 11.83 -14.55
N TYR A 182 2.91 12.34 -13.62
CA TYR A 182 2.84 11.87 -12.25
C TYR A 182 1.55 12.38 -11.61
N GLY A 183 0.87 11.52 -10.84
CA GLY A 183 -0.40 11.88 -10.21
C GLY A 183 -1.51 12.10 -11.24
N SER A 184 -2.62 11.37 -11.15
CA SER A 184 -3.71 11.60 -12.10
C SER A 184 -5.09 11.34 -11.50
N THR A 185 -6.08 12.06 -12.00
CA THR A 185 -7.48 11.87 -11.64
C THR A 185 -8.42 12.15 -12.81
N PHE A 186 -9.54 11.42 -12.87
CA PHE A 186 -10.55 11.58 -13.92
C PHE A 186 -11.48 12.75 -13.63
N SER A 187 -11.99 13.37 -14.69
CA SER A 187 -13.13 14.25 -14.60
C SER A 187 -14.38 13.48 -14.14
N PRO A 188 -15.37 14.14 -13.52
CA PRO A 188 -16.57 13.47 -13.01
C PRO A 188 -17.42 12.76 -14.07
N ASP A 189 -17.27 13.14 -15.34
CA ASP A 189 -17.93 12.52 -16.50
C ASP A 189 -17.05 11.46 -17.18
N GLY A 190 -15.83 11.23 -16.69
CA GLY A 190 -14.88 10.24 -17.21
C GLY A 190 -14.25 10.58 -18.55
N LYS A 191 -14.50 11.78 -19.12
CA LYS A 191 -14.03 12.13 -20.48
C LYS A 191 -12.64 12.77 -20.50
N SER A 192 -12.11 13.17 -19.36
CA SER A 192 -10.82 13.84 -19.23
C SER A 192 -10.04 13.31 -18.04
N VAL A 193 -8.72 13.47 -18.08
CA VAL A 193 -7.81 13.14 -16.99
C VAL A 193 -6.94 14.36 -16.71
N ALA A 194 -6.97 14.84 -15.47
CA ALA A 194 -6.02 15.83 -14.96
C ALA A 194 -4.77 15.11 -14.43
N TYR A 195 -3.59 15.65 -14.69
CA TYR A 195 -2.32 15.04 -14.30
C TYR A 195 -1.20 16.06 -14.16
N GLY A 196 -0.21 15.76 -13.32
CA GLY A 196 1.05 16.49 -13.29
C GLY A 196 1.96 16.08 -14.44
N TRP A 197 2.67 17.03 -15.03
CA TRP A 197 3.65 16.77 -16.07
C TRP A 197 4.98 17.47 -15.79
N ARG A 198 6.09 16.72 -15.89
CA ARG A 198 7.44 17.24 -15.71
C ARG A 198 8.18 17.16 -17.03
N THR A 199 8.55 18.31 -17.57
CA THR A 199 9.43 18.39 -18.75
C THR A 199 10.89 18.41 -18.30
N TYR A 200 11.69 17.49 -18.82
CA TYR A 200 13.11 17.40 -18.49
C TYR A 200 13.95 18.31 -19.38
N ARG A 201 14.72 19.21 -18.74
CA ARG A 201 15.69 20.10 -19.38
C ARG A 201 17.11 19.59 -19.14
N GLN A 202 18.10 20.19 -19.82
CA GLN A 202 19.50 19.79 -19.71
C GLN A 202 20.04 19.90 -18.27
N ALA A 203 19.63 20.93 -17.54
CA ALA A 203 19.93 21.07 -16.12
C ALA A 203 18.65 20.76 -15.31
N PRO A 204 18.70 19.87 -14.30
CA PRO A 204 17.51 19.50 -13.50
C PRO A 204 16.82 20.68 -12.81
N ALA A 205 17.58 21.70 -12.40
CA ALA A 205 17.05 22.93 -11.82
C ALA A 205 16.08 23.66 -12.76
N LEU A 206 16.25 23.49 -14.08
CA LEU A 206 15.44 24.10 -15.13
C LEU A 206 14.25 23.23 -15.55
N ASN A 207 14.01 22.09 -14.90
CA ASN A 207 12.83 21.29 -15.20
C ASN A 207 11.56 22.12 -14.98
N GLU A 208 10.63 22.03 -15.93
CA GLU A 208 9.34 22.72 -15.90
C GLU A 208 8.27 21.72 -15.45
N ASN A 209 7.38 22.18 -14.57
CA ASN A 209 6.30 21.36 -14.03
C ASN A 209 4.97 22.08 -14.19
N GLU A 210 3.98 21.33 -14.65
CA GLU A 210 2.69 21.87 -15.03
C GLU A 210 1.58 20.91 -14.61
N LEU A 211 0.41 21.45 -14.25
CA LEU A 211 -0.83 20.69 -14.22
C LEU A 211 -1.46 20.73 -15.61
N ARG A 212 -1.78 19.55 -16.16
CA ARG A 212 -2.35 19.39 -17.49
C ARG A 212 -3.67 18.61 -17.44
N ILE A 213 -4.48 18.76 -18.48
CA ILE A 213 -5.67 17.93 -18.74
C ILE A 213 -5.52 17.29 -20.12
N ALA A 214 -5.77 15.99 -20.22
CA ALA A 214 -5.87 15.22 -21.45
C ALA A 214 -7.28 14.69 -21.64
N VAL A 215 -7.72 14.58 -22.89
CA VAL A 215 -9.00 13.95 -23.27
C VAL A 215 -8.82 12.44 -23.33
N VAL A 216 -9.73 11.68 -22.72
CA VAL A 216 -9.65 10.22 -22.65
C VAL A 216 -9.65 9.63 -24.05
N ASP A 217 -10.64 9.90 -24.89
CA ASP A 217 -10.77 9.24 -26.21
C ASP A 217 -9.86 9.84 -27.31
N ALA A 218 -8.98 10.77 -26.97
CA ALA A 218 -8.07 11.36 -27.94
C ALA A 218 -6.88 10.43 -28.26
N PRO A 219 -6.32 10.51 -29.48
CA PRO A 219 -5.04 9.87 -29.78
C PRO A 219 -3.92 10.37 -28.84
N PRO A 220 -2.93 9.53 -28.51
CA PRO A 220 -1.87 9.87 -27.56
C PRO A 220 -1.14 11.18 -27.93
N GLY A 221 -1.03 12.11 -26.99
CA GLY A 221 -0.31 13.37 -27.16
C GLY A 221 -0.97 14.42 -28.05
N THR A 222 -2.22 14.22 -28.49
CA THR A 222 -2.89 15.12 -29.46
C THR A 222 -3.82 16.15 -28.85
N GLN A 223 -4.39 15.89 -27.67
CA GLN A 223 -5.37 16.78 -27.00
C GLN A 223 -5.08 16.94 -25.51
N ALA A 224 -3.86 17.35 -25.19
CA ALA A 224 -3.49 17.78 -23.84
C ALA A 224 -3.31 19.31 -23.80
N ARG A 225 -3.76 19.95 -22.72
CA ARG A 225 -3.50 21.37 -22.46
C ARG A 225 -2.95 21.59 -21.06
N THR A 226 -2.06 22.57 -20.92
CA THR A 226 -1.68 23.11 -19.62
C THR A 226 -2.86 23.88 -19.02
N VAL A 227 -3.14 23.59 -17.75
CA VAL A 227 -4.18 24.26 -16.96
C VAL A 227 -3.55 25.28 -16.04
N HIS A 228 -2.43 24.92 -15.40
CA HIS A 228 -1.72 25.78 -14.48
C HIS A 228 -0.23 25.45 -14.46
N ALA A 229 0.60 26.49 -14.35
CA ALA A 229 2.05 26.40 -14.26
C ALA A 229 2.56 27.56 -13.42
N ASP A 230 3.51 27.28 -12.53
CA ASP A 230 4.14 28.24 -11.64
C ASP A 230 5.59 27.80 -11.45
N ALA A 231 6.53 28.73 -11.61
CA ALA A 231 7.97 28.46 -11.48
C ALA A 231 8.37 28.02 -10.07
N GLU A 232 7.62 28.44 -9.05
CA GLU A 232 7.86 28.11 -7.64
C GLU A 232 7.35 26.72 -7.25
N ILE A 233 6.49 26.12 -8.08
CA ILE A 233 5.95 24.78 -7.85
C ILE A 233 6.82 23.74 -8.57
N GLU A 234 7.39 22.83 -7.78
CA GLU A 234 8.20 21.72 -8.26
C GLU A 234 7.36 20.53 -8.71
N PHE A 235 6.21 20.26 -8.08
CA PHE A 235 5.33 19.16 -8.50
C PHE A 235 3.85 19.50 -8.28
N TYR A 236 3.00 19.11 -9.24
CA TYR A 236 1.54 19.07 -9.11
C TYR A 236 1.04 17.64 -9.06
N ASP A 237 0.72 17.12 -7.88
CA ASP A 237 0.05 15.81 -7.79
C ASP A 237 -1.47 16.01 -7.86
N ALA A 238 -2.09 15.60 -8.97
CA ALA A 238 -3.52 15.71 -9.19
C ALA A 238 -4.26 14.60 -8.42
N MET A 239 -4.91 14.97 -7.31
CA MET A 239 -5.41 14.01 -6.33
C MET A 239 -6.89 13.67 -6.51
N ASP A 240 -7.73 14.66 -6.84
CA ASP A 240 -9.16 14.44 -7.09
C ASP A 240 -9.79 15.58 -7.90
N TRP A 241 -10.95 15.31 -8.52
CA TRP A 241 -11.71 16.30 -9.30
C TRP A 241 -13.12 16.45 -8.74
N SER A 242 -13.50 17.68 -8.39
CA SER A 242 -14.80 17.98 -7.80
C SER A 242 -15.94 17.51 -8.70
N ARG A 243 -17.03 17.00 -8.11
CA ARG A 243 -18.16 16.39 -8.83
C ARG A 243 -18.84 17.31 -9.84
N ASP A 244 -18.79 18.63 -9.61
CA ASP A 244 -19.29 19.67 -10.50
C ASP A 244 -18.32 20.02 -11.66
N GLY A 245 -17.15 19.38 -11.69
CA GLY A 245 -16.12 19.56 -12.71
C GLY A 245 -15.30 20.84 -12.60
N ARG A 246 -15.54 21.68 -11.58
CA ARG A 246 -14.93 23.01 -11.49
C ARG A 246 -13.50 23.01 -10.95
N TRP A 247 -13.21 22.15 -9.97
CA TRP A 247 -11.97 22.20 -9.20
C TRP A 247 -11.22 20.88 -9.26
N ILE A 248 -9.90 20.99 -9.41
CA ILE A 248 -8.97 19.87 -9.24
C ILE A 248 -8.25 20.11 -7.92
N ALA A 249 -8.35 19.17 -6.99
CA ALA A 249 -7.55 19.17 -5.77
C ALA A 249 -6.14 18.71 -6.11
N VAL A 250 -5.15 19.52 -5.77
CA VAL A 250 -3.74 19.24 -6.03
C VAL A 250 -2.92 19.34 -4.75
N LEU A 251 -1.93 18.46 -4.61
CA LEU A 251 -0.80 18.71 -3.74
C LEU A 251 0.26 19.44 -4.57
N ALA A 252 0.43 20.73 -4.31
CA ALA A 252 1.44 21.56 -4.97
C ALA A 252 2.71 21.61 -4.11
N THR A 253 3.71 20.82 -4.47
CA THR A 253 5.00 20.78 -3.79
C THR A 253 5.88 21.90 -4.33
N ARG A 254 6.37 22.79 -3.47
CA ARG A 254 7.14 23.98 -3.84
C ARG A 254 8.64 23.72 -3.77
N ARG A 255 9.41 24.52 -4.51
CA ARG A 255 10.89 24.43 -4.55
C ARG A 255 11.57 24.72 -3.20
N ASP A 256 10.90 25.45 -2.32
CA ASP A 256 11.35 25.70 -0.95
C ASP A 256 11.09 24.53 0.02
N ARG A 257 10.61 23.39 -0.50
CA ARG A 257 10.25 22.16 0.21
C ARG A 257 9.07 22.28 1.16
N THR A 258 8.25 23.30 1.01
CA THR A 258 6.87 23.30 1.52
C THR A 258 5.94 22.64 0.49
N ALA A 259 4.76 22.23 0.93
CA ALA A 259 3.71 21.79 0.01
C ALA A 259 2.38 22.48 0.36
N GLN A 260 1.49 22.59 -0.62
CA GLN A 260 0.20 23.23 -0.44
C GLN A 260 -0.91 22.28 -0.88
N ILE A 261 -1.90 22.11 0.00
CA ILE A 261 -3.21 21.59 -0.40
C ILE A 261 -3.92 22.75 -1.10
N ALA A 262 -4.19 22.60 -2.39
CA ALA A 262 -4.74 23.67 -3.21
C ALA A 262 -5.83 23.17 -4.16
N LEU A 263 -6.66 24.11 -4.62
CA LEU A 263 -7.65 23.90 -5.67
C LEU A 263 -7.21 24.65 -6.92
N VAL A 264 -7.23 23.96 -8.06
CA VAL A 264 -6.99 24.55 -9.39
C VAL A 264 -8.28 24.53 -10.19
N GLY A 265 -8.68 25.70 -10.71
CA GLY A 265 -9.85 25.81 -11.58
C GLY A 265 -9.63 25.06 -12.88
N ALA A 266 -10.43 24.04 -13.15
CA ALA A 266 -10.23 23.15 -14.30
C ALA A 266 -10.32 23.89 -15.64
N LYS A 267 -11.13 24.96 -15.70
CA LYS A 267 -11.34 25.76 -16.92
C LYS A 267 -10.35 26.92 -17.07
N ASP A 268 -10.12 27.67 -16.00
CA ASP A 268 -9.41 28.96 -16.03
C ASP A 268 -8.01 28.90 -15.41
N GLY A 269 -7.62 27.79 -14.78
CA GLY A 269 -6.32 27.65 -14.15
C GLY A 269 -6.15 28.45 -12.87
N SER A 270 -7.23 29.01 -12.31
CA SER A 270 -7.18 29.77 -11.06
C SER A 270 -6.63 28.90 -9.92
N PHE A 271 -5.63 29.40 -9.19
CA PHE A 271 -4.98 28.66 -8.11
C PHE A 271 -5.39 29.22 -6.76
N ARG A 272 -5.93 28.36 -5.91
CA ARG A 272 -6.34 28.69 -4.54
C ARG A 272 -5.69 27.76 -3.53
N SER A 273 -4.70 28.27 -2.80
CA SER A 273 -4.15 27.54 -1.65
C SER A 273 -5.17 27.50 -0.51
N LEU A 274 -5.47 26.30 -0.01
CA LEU A 274 -6.33 26.10 1.16
C LEU A 274 -5.52 25.96 2.44
N LYS A 275 -4.38 25.28 2.37
CA LYS A 275 -3.52 24.99 3.52
C LYS A 275 -2.07 24.75 3.08
N THR A 276 -1.13 25.34 3.80
CA THR A 276 0.29 24.99 3.68
C THR A 276 0.60 23.83 4.63
N VAL A 277 1.29 22.82 4.11
CA VAL A 277 1.69 21.60 4.81
C VAL A 277 3.18 21.35 4.62
N GLY A 278 3.77 20.49 5.45
CA GLY A 278 5.14 20.04 5.25
C GLY A 278 5.29 19.21 3.97
N TRP A 279 6.54 19.02 3.53
CA TRP A 279 6.91 18.29 2.29
C TRP A 279 6.16 16.97 2.07
N ARG A 280 5.93 16.20 3.14
CA ARG A 280 5.28 14.89 3.03
C ARG A 280 3.84 14.97 2.54
N GLY A 281 3.17 16.10 2.79
CA GLY A 281 1.78 16.36 2.41
C GLY A 281 0.82 15.22 2.75
N PRO A 282 -0.40 15.25 2.18
CA PRO A 282 -1.31 14.11 2.15
C PRO A 282 -0.91 13.05 1.12
N ARG A 283 -1.17 11.77 1.41
CA ARG A 283 -0.96 10.69 0.43
C ARG A 283 -1.99 10.71 -0.68
N LYS A 284 -3.24 10.98 -0.32
CA LYS A 284 -4.40 11.08 -1.20
C LYS A 284 -5.33 12.15 -0.64
N MET A 285 -6.15 12.71 -1.52
CA MET A 285 -7.21 13.64 -1.15
C MET A 285 -8.48 13.25 -1.90
N PHE A 286 -9.64 13.45 -1.28
CA PHE A 286 -10.94 13.11 -1.87
C PHE A 286 -11.98 14.17 -1.54
N PHE A 287 -12.62 14.73 -2.56
CA PHE A 287 -13.78 15.58 -2.38
C PHE A 287 -14.94 14.77 -1.81
N SER A 288 -15.71 15.39 -0.92
CA SER A 288 -17.04 14.88 -0.61
C SER A 288 -17.91 14.91 -1.87
N PRO A 289 -18.91 14.02 -2.02
CA PRO A 289 -19.77 13.99 -3.21
C PRO A 289 -20.51 15.31 -3.50
N ASP A 290 -20.77 16.11 -2.46
CA ASP A 290 -21.38 17.45 -2.56
C ASP A 290 -20.37 18.58 -2.86
N GLY A 291 -19.07 18.28 -2.89
CA GLY A 291 -17.98 19.21 -3.19
C GLY A 291 -17.68 20.23 -2.08
N LYS A 292 -18.34 20.16 -0.92
CA LYS A 292 -18.16 21.13 0.17
C LYS A 292 -16.97 20.82 1.06
N HIS A 293 -16.50 19.58 1.03
CA HIS A 293 -15.42 19.11 1.88
C HIS A 293 -14.33 18.39 1.10
N LEU A 294 -13.12 18.41 1.64
CA LEU A 294 -11.96 17.67 1.15
C LEU A 294 -11.41 16.84 2.31
N ALA A 295 -11.39 15.52 2.13
CA ALA A 295 -10.78 14.60 3.08
C ALA A 295 -9.35 14.27 2.66
N TYR A 296 -8.46 14.18 3.63
CA TYR A 296 -7.04 13.93 3.41
C TYR A 296 -6.40 13.37 4.69
N ASP A 297 -5.26 12.71 4.56
CA ASP A 297 -4.47 12.27 5.71
C ASP A 297 -3.21 13.13 5.88
N LEU A 298 -2.74 13.37 7.10
CA LEU A 298 -1.45 14.02 7.36
C LEU A 298 -0.69 13.28 8.46
N PRO A 299 0.66 13.33 8.47
CA PRO A 299 1.42 12.93 9.64
C PRO A 299 0.92 13.65 10.89
N SER A 300 0.79 12.93 12.01
CA SER A 300 0.37 13.50 13.30
C SER A 300 1.36 14.56 13.83
N SER A 301 2.62 14.48 13.39
CA SER A 301 3.64 15.51 13.54
C SER A 301 4.68 15.42 12.43
N ASP A 302 5.56 16.43 12.33
CA ASP A 302 6.66 16.46 11.36
C ASP A 302 7.56 15.21 11.42
N THR A 303 7.68 14.58 12.58
CA THR A 303 8.54 13.40 12.81
C THR A 303 7.76 12.09 12.96
N ALA A 304 6.43 12.13 12.96
CA ALA A 304 5.62 10.96 13.19
C ALA A 304 5.61 10.02 12.00
N THR A 305 5.57 8.72 12.28
CA THR A 305 5.32 7.70 11.26
C THR A 305 3.83 7.45 11.06
N ASN A 306 3.00 7.67 12.10
CA ASN A 306 1.55 7.61 12.01
C ASN A 306 0.94 8.89 11.42
N ARG A 307 -0.28 8.76 10.93
CA ARG A 307 -1.05 9.77 10.22
C ARG A 307 -2.48 9.73 10.72
N ASP A 308 -3.09 10.89 10.72
CA ASP A 308 -4.47 11.13 11.12
C ASP A 308 -5.28 11.57 9.89
N VAL A 309 -6.59 11.36 9.94
CA VAL A 309 -7.50 11.71 8.84
C VAL A 309 -8.24 12.99 9.19
N PHE A 310 -8.16 13.94 8.28
CA PHE A 310 -8.73 15.27 8.38
C PHE A 310 -9.81 15.47 7.32
N VAL A 311 -10.77 16.33 7.65
CA VAL A 311 -11.74 16.88 6.70
C VAL A 311 -11.72 18.39 6.82
N MET A 312 -11.51 19.06 5.69
CA MET A 312 -11.59 20.52 5.59
C MET A 312 -12.72 20.96 4.69
N ALA A 313 -13.25 22.17 4.93
CA ALA A 313 -14.17 22.82 4.02
C ALA A 313 -13.42 23.35 2.79
N THR A 314 -14.01 23.23 1.60
CA THR A 314 -13.39 23.68 0.34
C THR A 314 -13.35 25.20 0.20
N ASP A 315 -14.08 25.91 1.07
CA ASP A 315 -13.97 27.36 1.25
C ASP A 315 -12.89 27.77 2.26
N GLY A 316 -12.18 26.81 2.89
CA GLY A 316 -11.14 27.07 3.88
C GLY A 316 -11.65 27.50 5.26
N SER A 317 -12.97 27.56 5.48
CA SER A 317 -13.56 28.01 6.75
C SER A 317 -13.35 27.06 7.92
N ARG A 318 -12.96 25.80 7.64
CA ARG A 318 -12.82 24.74 8.64
C ARG A 318 -11.80 23.70 8.20
N ASP A 319 -11.10 23.17 9.19
CA ASP A 319 -10.19 22.03 9.07
C ASP A 319 -10.24 21.24 10.38
N THR A 320 -10.56 19.94 10.34
CA THR A 320 -10.83 19.16 11.55
C THR A 320 -10.30 17.75 11.40
N ALA A 321 -9.52 17.30 12.38
CA ALA A 321 -9.18 15.88 12.53
C ALA A 321 -10.46 15.11 12.84
N ILE A 322 -10.86 14.19 11.96
CA ILE A 322 -12.05 13.35 12.19
C ILE A 322 -11.66 11.98 12.72
N VAL A 323 -10.44 11.54 12.43
CA VAL A 323 -9.81 10.37 13.03
C VAL A 323 -8.45 10.82 13.57
N ASP A 324 -8.36 10.90 14.89
CA ASP A 324 -7.14 11.17 15.65
C ASP A 324 -6.86 9.92 16.49
N HIS A 325 -5.86 9.15 16.09
CA HIS A 325 -5.52 7.88 16.74
C HIS A 325 -4.03 7.60 16.61
N ALA A 326 -3.45 6.89 17.58
CA ALA A 326 -2.06 6.46 17.53
C ALA A 326 -1.76 5.43 16.40
N ALA A 327 -2.79 5.02 15.67
CA ALA A 327 -2.70 4.07 14.57
C ALA A 327 -2.30 4.80 13.29
N GLN A 328 -1.91 4.04 12.28
CA GLN A 328 -1.68 4.62 10.96
C GLN A 328 -3.01 4.72 10.21
N ASP A 329 -3.56 5.92 10.09
CA ASP A 329 -4.82 6.18 9.39
C ASP A 329 -4.59 6.84 8.02
N VAL A 330 -5.07 6.20 6.94
CA VAL A 330 -4.91 6.68 5.56
C VAL A 330 -6.27 6.80 4.88
N VAL A 331 -6.58 7.95 4.29
CA VAL A 331 -7.89 8.17 3.67
C VAL A 331 -8.05 7.31 2.42
N MET A 332 -9.21 6.67 2.27
CA MET A 332 -9.52 5.77 1.15
C MET A 332 -10.56 6.35 0.19
N GLY A 333 -11.44 7.23 0.69
CA GLY A 333 -12.44 7.94 -0.11
C GLY A 333 -13.77 8.09 0.63
N TRP A 334 -14.76 8.71 -0.01
CA TRP A 334 -16.10 8.89 0.54
C TRP A 334 -17.07 7.83 0.02
N SER A 335 -18.06 7.46 0.84
CA SER A 335 -19.24 6.76 0.31
C SER A 335 -19.96 7.65 -0.72
N PRO A 336 -20.61 7.08 -1.75
CA PRO A 336 -21.31 7.87 -2.76
C PRO A 336 -22.39 8.80 -2.21
N ASP A 337 -22.98 8.47 -1.05
CA ASP A 337 -23.96 9.31 -0.36
C ASP A 337 -23.35 10.43 0.51
N GLY A 338 -22.02 10.45 0.64
CA GLY A 338 -21.26 11.45 1.41
C GLY A 338 -21.36 11.32 2.93
N LYS A 339 -22.03 10.28 3.45
CA LYS A 339 -22.27 10.12 4.89
C LYS A 339 -21.18 9.35 5.62
N GLN A 340 -20.31 8.67 4.90
CA GLN A 340 -19.20 7.90 5.45
C GLN A 340 -17.89 8.29 4.78
N LEU A 341 -16.86 8.46 5.59
CA LEU A 341 -15.49 8.50 5.12
C LEU A 341 -14.83 7.14 5.36
N LEU A 342 -14.29 6.55 4.30
CA LEU A 342 -13.53 5.31 4.37
C LEU A 342 -12.05 5.61 4.59
N TYR A 343 -11.41 4.84 5.46
CA TYR A 343 -9.99 4.94 5.74
C TYR A 343 -9.39 3.58 6.10
N ALA A 344 -8.11 3.38 5.80
CA ALA A 344 -7.34 2.22 6.21
C ALA A 344 -6.71 2.47 7.57
N SER A 345 -6.74 1.49 8.47
CA SER A 345 -6.15 1.62 9.80
C SER A 345 -5.61 0.30 10.33
N ASP A 346 -4.43 0.34 10.95
CA ASP A 346 -3.81 -0.78 11.67
C ASP A 346 -4.21 -0.86 13.16
N ARG A 347 -5.20 -0.06 13.60
CA ARG A 347 -5.66 -0.01 15.00
C ARG A 347 -6.10 -1.34 15.61
N SER A 348 -6.41 -2.34 14.78
CA SER A 348 -6.76 -3.69 15.22
C SER A 348 -5.58 -4.68 15.27
N GLY A 349 -4.34 -4.20 15.07
CA GLY A 349 -3.13 -5.02 14.97
C GLY A 349 -2.83 -5.53 13.55
N VAL A 350 -3.82 -5.48 12.67
CA VAL A 350 -3.71 -5.71 11.22
C VAL A 350 -4.45 -4.59 10.49
N VAL A 351 -4.00 -4.27 9.26
CA VAL A 351 -4.63 -3.23 8.43
C VAL A 351 -6.04 -3.65 8.05
N GLY A 352 -7.03 -2.88 8.51
CA GLY A 352 -8.43 -3.03 8.16
C GLY A 352 -8.98 -1.78 7.44
N LEU A 353 -10.11 -1.96 6.75
CA LEU A 353 -10.91 -0.88 6.19
C LEU A 353 -11.92 -0.46 7.24
N TRP A 354 -11.94 0.83 7.56
CA TRP A 354 -12.84 1.42 8.54
C TRP A 354 -13.70 2.49 7.87
N SER A 355 -14.90 2.70 8.40
CA SER A 355 -15.77 3.82 8.02
C SER A 355 -16.01 4.72 9.22
N MET A 356 -15.90 6.03 9.00
CA MET A 356 -16.27 7.07 9.94
C MET A 356 -17.55 7.76 9.46
N PRO A 357 -18.64 7.76 10.25
CA PRO A 357 -19.80 8.58 9.95
C PRO A 357 -19.43 10.06 9.96
N VAL A 358 -19.82 10.80 8.93
CA VAL A 358 -19.53 12.22 8.79
C VAL A 358 -20.80 13.02 8.48
N ALA A 359 -20.94 14.16 9.17
CA ALA A 359 -21.97 15.16 8.90
C ALA A 359 -21.34 16.56 8.94
N ASP A 360 -21.58 17.37 7.90
CA ASP A 360 -21.04 18.74 7.75
C ASP A 360 -19.52 18.85 8.02
N GLY A 361 -18.76 17.84 7.56
CA GLY A 361 -17.31 17.76 7.71
C GLY A 361 -16.83 17.44 9.13
N ARG A 362 -17.69 16.86 9.98
CA ARG A 362 -17.37 16.42 11.35
C ARG A 362 -17.73 14.96 11.56
N SER A 363 -17.04 14.30 12.49
CA SER A 363 -17.44 12.97 12.93
C SER A 363 -18.85 13.01 13.53
N ALA A 364 -19.70 12.10 13.07
CA ALA A 364 -21.11 12.00 13.45
C ALA A 364 -21.41 10.70 14.23
N GLY A 365 -20.37 9.96 14.64
CA GLY A 365 -20.49 8.70 15.34
C GLY A 365 -19.13 8.05 15.59
N ALA A 366 -19.16 6.81 16.05
CA ALA A 366 -17.96 6.00 16.23
C ALA A 366 -17.54 5.34 14.90
N PRO A 367 -16.24 5.12 14.68
CA PRO A 367 -15.77 4.40 13.51
C PRO A 367 -16.17 2.92 13.60
N THR A 368 -16.52 2.33 12.46
CA THR A 368 -16.85 0.90 12.36
C THR A 368 -15.89 0.20 11.42
N LEU A 369 -15.41 -0.97 11.83
CA LEU A 369 -14.58 -1.83 11.00
C LEU A 369 -15.45 -2.44 9.89
N VAL A 370 -15.17 -2.06 8.65
CA VAL A 370 -15.86 -2.57 7.46
C VAL A 370 -15.26 -3.89 7.03
N LYS A 371 -13.93 -4.01 7.04
CA LYS A 371 -13.23 -5.22 6.58
C LYS A 371 -11.87 -5.39 7.27
N LYS A 372 -11.55 -6.62 7.68
CA LYS A 372 -10.22 -6.97 8.23
C LYS A 372 -9.24 -7.33 7.12
N GLU A 373 -7.95 -7.16 7.42
CA GLU A 373 -6.83 -7.74 6.65
C GLU A 373 -6.80 -7.37 5.16
N ILE A 374 -7.08 -6.10 4.85
CA ILE A 374 -7.00 -5.61 3.47
C ILE A 374 -5.55 -5.51 2.97
N GLY A 375 -4.57 -5.56 3.88
CA GLY A 375 -3.14 -5.65 3.60
C GLY A 375 -2.47 -4.29 3.37
N SER A 376 -1.31 -4.32 2.73
CA SER A 376 -0.54 -3.14 2.32
C SER A 376 -1.13 -2.55 1.06
N ILE A 377 -1.70 -1.34 1.16
CA ILE A 377 -2.60 -0.84 0.14
C ILE A 377 -2.39 0.63 -0.25
N GLN A 378 -2.71 0.93 -1.50
CA GLN A 378 -2.84 2.29 -2.04
C GLN A 378 -4.23 2.46 -2.64
N SER A 379 -4.92 3.57 -2.33
CA SER A 379 -6.26 3.85 -2.88
C SER A 379 -6.18 4.38 -4.32
N LEU A 380 -6.94 3.73 -5.21
CA LEU A 380 -7.27 4.22 -6.55
C LEU A 380 -8.60 4.97 -6.58
N GLY A 381 -9.27 5.12 -5.43
CA GLY A 381 -10.57 5.78 -5.31
C GLY A 381 -11.76 4.85 -5.53
N LEU A 382 -12.96 5.43 -5.43
CA LEU A 382 -14.22 4.74 -5.62
C LEU A 382 -14.83 5.06 -6.98
N THR A 383 -15.52 4.08 -7.56
CA THR A 383 -16.44 4.33 -8.68
C THR A 383 -17.69 5.06 -8.19
N ALA A 384 -18.47 5.63 -9.11
CA ALA A 384 -19.77 6.24 -8.81
C ALA A 384 -20.77 5.24 -8.20
N ALA A 385 -20.58 3.94 -8.45
CA ALA A 385 -21.36 2.85 -7.85
C ALA A 385 -20.91 2.48 -6.42
N GLY A 386 -19.82 3.06 -5.92
CA GLY A 386 -19.29 2.81 -4.57
C GLY A 386 -18.32 1.63 -4.47
N THR A 387 -17.78 1.13 -5.59
CA THR A 387 -16.73 0.09 -5.57
C THR A 387 -15.38 0.73 -5.34
N LEU A 388 -14.72 0.40 -4.23
CA LEU A 388 -13.38 0.88 -3.92
C LEU A 388 -12.33 0.06 -4.66
N HIS A 389 -11.44 0.73 -5.39
CA HIS A 389 -10.30 0.08 -6.03
C HIS A 389 -9.03 0.36 -5.22
N ILE A 390 -8.26 -0.70 -4.98
CA ILE A 390 -6.98 -0.63 -4.23
C ILE A 390 -5.88 -1.37 -4.97
N VAL A 391 -4.64 -0.90 -4.83
CA VAL A 391 -3.44 -1.68 -5.15
C VAL A 391 -2.98 -2.35 -3.86
N LYS A 392 -2.85 -3.67 -3.84
CA LYS A 392 -2.36 -4.47 -2.73
C LYS A 392 -0.95 -4.98 -3.03
N ASP A 393 -0.04 -4.84 -2.07
CA ASP A 393 1.28 -5.48 -2.13
C ASP A 393 1.17 -6.94 -1.66
N THR A 394 1.41 -7.85 -2.59
CA THR A 394 1.42 -9.31 -2.39
C THR A 394 2.82 -9.90 -2.44
N SER A 395 3.86 -9.06 -2.35
CA SER A 395 5.25 -9.49 -2.38
C SER A 395 5.54 -10.47 -1.25
N THR A 396 6.16 -11.60 -1.61
CA THR A 396 6.57 -12.67 -0.69
C THR A 396 8.05 -12.61 -0.36
N LEU A 397 8.69 -11.46 -0.64
CA LEU A 397 10.10 -11.26 -0.34
C LEU A 397 10.39 -11.57 1.13
N SER A 398 11.36 -12.43 1.34
CA SER A 398 11.82 -12.85 2.67
C SER A 398 13.35 -12.89 2.68
N LEU A 399 13.94 -12.48 3.81
CA LEU A 399 15.37 -12.56 4.02
C LEU A 399 15.72 -13.97 4.49
N GLN A 400 16.73 -14.55 3.86
CA GLN A 400 17.26 -15.87 4.16
C GLN A 400 18.71 -15.75 4.62
N LEU A 401 19.06 -16.56 5.62
CA LEU A 401 20.43 -16.71 6.10
C LEU A 401 20.85 -18.17 6.02
N ALA A 402 21.98 -18.44 5.37
CA ALA A 402 22.52 -19.80 5.26
C ALA A 402 24.03 -19.83 5.53
N PRO A 403 24.54 -20.89 6.18
CA PRO A 403 25.96 -21.20 6.18
C PRO A 403 26.48 -21.43 4.75
N PHE A 404 27.69 -20.96 4.46
CA PHE A 404 28.36 -21.09 3.17
C PHE A 404 29.73 -21.74 3.34
N ASP A 405 29.97 -22.83 2.61
CA ASP A 405 31.28 -23.46 2.53
C ASP A 405 32.04 -22.86 1.33
N ARG A 406 33.07 -22.07 1.62
CA ARG A 406 33.90 -21.41 0.60
C ARG A 406 34.72 -22.39 -0.22
N ALA A 407 35.19 -23.48 0.39
CA ALA A 407 36.03 -24.46 -0.27
C ALA A 407 35.19 -25.33 -1.21
N ALA A 408 34.05 -25.82 -0.71
CA ALA A 408 33.11 -26.61 -1.49
C ALA A 408 32.19 -25.76 -2.39
N ARG A 409 32.17 -24.43 -2.21
CA ARG A 409 31.42 -23.46 -3.03
C ARG A 409 29.91 -23.75 -3.08
N ARG A 410 29.35 -24.12 -1.94
CA ARG A 410 27.95 -24.51 -1.75
C ARG A 410 27.41 -24.04 -0.41
N LEU A 411 26.10 -24.11 -0.24
CA LEU A 411 25.50 -23.93 1.08
C LEU A 411 25.89 -25.10 1.98
N ALA A 412 26.29 -24.80 3.23
CA ALA A 412 26.69 -25.80 4.22
C ALA A 412 25.54 -26.23 5.14
N GLY A 413 24.34 -25.68 4.95
CA GLY A 413 23.12 -26.01 5.67
C GLY A 413 21.89 -25.36 5.03
N PRO A 414 20.67 -25.73 5.49
CA PRO A 414 19.45 -25.10 4.99
C PRO A 414 19.41 -23.61 5.37
N PRO A 415 18.80 -22.76 4.53
CA PRO A 415 18.54 -21.38 4.92
C PRO A 415 17.50 -21.33 6.05
N VAL A 416 17.71 -20.40 6.97
CA VAL A 416 16.72 -20.05 7.99
C VAL A 416 15.84 -18.93 7.43
N LEU A 417 14.53 -19.21 7.35
CA LEU A 417 13.51 -18.28 6.86
C LEU A 417 13.23 -17.19 7.88
N GLU A 418 13.29 -15.94 7.43
CA GLU A 418 12.86 -14.81 8.23
C GLU A 418 11.94 -13.89 7.44
N ASN A 419 10.67 -13.81 7.88
CA ASN A 419 9.62 -13.05 7.20
C ASN A 419 9.81 -11.54 7.41
N PHE A 420 10.61 -10.90 6.56
CA PHE A 420 10.79 -9.45 6.54
C PHE A 420 10.56 -8.86 5.16
N ARG A 421 9.85 -7.73 5.11
CA ARG A 421 9.55 -7.02 3.87
C ARG A 421 10.65 -5.99 3.54
N SER A 422 11.61 -6.39 2.69
CA SER A 422 12.46 -5.55 1.79
C SER A 422 13.42 -4.52 2.42
N ALA A 423 14.73 -4.37 2.11
CA ALA A 423 15.69 -5.05 1.23
C ALA A 423 17.16 -4.57 1.51
N ARG A 424 18.15 -5.31 0.98
CA ARG A 424 19.63 -5.11 1.03
C ARG A 424 20.26 -5.18 2.43
N PRO A 425 20.57 -6.39 2.93
CA PRO A 425 21.23 -6.57 4.21
C PRO A 425 22.65 -6.01 4.19
N SER A 426 23.12 -5.62 5.35
CA SER A 426 24.50 -5.26 5.61
C SER A 426 24.97 -5.92 6.88
N TRP A 427 26.05 -6.69 6.74
CA TRP A 427 26.74 -7.33 7.85
C TRP A 427 27.58 -6.31 8.60
N SER A 428 27.54 -6.35 9.93
CA SER A 428 28.54 -5.66 10.74
C SER A 428 29.91 -6.27 10.49
N ARG A 429 30.97 -5.50 10.71
CA ARG A 429 32.35 -5.91 10.44
C ARG A 429 32.77 -7.19 11.19
N ASP A 430 32.24 -7.37 12.39
CA ASP A 430 32.46 -8.55 13.22
C ASP A 430 31.59 -9.76 12.82
N GLY A 431 30.69 -9.60 11.85
CA GLY A 431 29.76 -10.63 11.39
C GLY A 431 28.66 -10.98 12.42
N LYS A 432 28.57 -10.27 13.55
CA LYS A 432 27.63 -10.60 14.63
C LYS A 432 26.24 -10.00 14.46
N ARG A 433 26.11 -8.97 13.61
CA ARG A 433 24.85 -8.26 13.38
C ARG A 433 24.55 -8.09 11.91
N LEU A 434 23.27 -8.06 11.60
CA LEU A 434 22.75 -7.84 10.27
C LEU A 434 21.74 -6.70 10.29
N ALA A 435 22.00 -5.65 9.52
CA ALA A 435 21.08 -4.55 9.32
C ALA A 435 20.33 -4.72 8.00
N TYR A 436 19.03 -4.47 7.97
CA TYR A 436 18.22 -4.49 6.76
C TYR A 436 17.09 -3.47 6.85
N VAL A 437 16.58 -3.04 5.70
CA VAL A 437 15.42 -2.15 5.66
C VAL A 437 14.16 -2.98 5.90
N VAL A 438 13.16 -2.37 6.55
CA VAL A 438 11.80 -2.91 6.66
C VAL A 438 10.85 -1.89 6.06
N THR A 439 9.98 -2.32 5.15
CA THR A 439 8.93 -1.48 4.56
C THR A 439 7.58 -1.84 5.17
N ARG A 440 6.94 -0.85 5.80
CA ARG A 440 5.58 -0.96 6.32
C ARG A 440 4.56 -0.90 5.18
N PHE A 441 3.31 -1.24 5.50
CA PHE A 441 2.20 -1.41 4.55
C PHE A 441 1.85 -0.16 3.73
N ASP A 442 2.37 0.97 4.17
CA ASP A 442 2.12 2.29 3.65
C ASP A 442 3.35 2.89 2.92
N GLY A 443 4.40 2.09 2.81
CA GLY A 443 5.68 2.44 2.18
C GLY A 443 6.67 3.12 3.12
N VAL A 444 6.33 3.41 4.39
CA VAL A 444 7.31 3.95 5.36
C VAL A 444 8.38 2.91 5.65
N ARG A 445 9.64 3.35 5.66
CA ARG A 445 10.78 2.47 5.84
C ARG A 445 11.47 2.69 7.19
N SER A 446 11.88 1.61 7.84
CA SER A 446 12.68 1.60 9.05
C SER A 446 13.91 0.70 8.87
N ILE A 447 14.81 0.70 9.85
CA ILE A 447 15.96 -0.19 9.88
C ILE A 447 15.73 -1.24 10.96
N ALA A 448 15.84 -2.50 10.61
CA ALA A 448 15.95 -3.58 11.57
C ALA A 448 17.41 -4.01 11.72
N VAL A 449 17.84 -4.21 12.97
CA VAL A 449 19.13 -4.80 13.31
C VAL A 449 18.88 -6.11 14.03
N ARG A 450 19.38 -7.20 13.44
CA ARG A 450 19.38 -8.54 14.03
C ARG A 450 20.72 -8.82 14.69
N ASP A 451 20.67 -9.35 15.90
CA ASP A 451 21.78 -9.99 16.59
C ASP A 451 21.79 -11.48 16.24
N LEU A 452 22.92 -11.97 15.71
CA LEU A 452 23.01 -13.34 15.19
C LEU A 452 23.36 -14.39 16.24
N GLU A 453 23.83 -13.96 17.41
CA GLU A 453 24.09 -14.87 18.53
C GLU A 453 22.79 -15.20 19.26
N THR A 454 21.96 -14.19 19.50
CA THR A 454 20.69 -14.32 20.25
C THR A 454 19.46 -14.48 19.36
N GLY A 455 19.55 -14.16 18.08
CA GLY A 455 18.41 -14.07 17.17
C GLY A 455 17.49 -12.88 17.43
N ARG A 456 17.83 -11.99 18.38
CA ARG A 456 16.99 -10.84 18.74
C ARG A 456 17.00 -9.80 17.62
N ILE A 457 15.83 -9.24 17.34
CA ILE A 457 15.64 -8.21 16.32
C ILE A 457 15.18 -6.92 16.98
N ARG A 458 15.83 -5.81 16.60
CA ARG A 458 15.44 -4.47 16.99
C ARG A 458 15.12 -3.65 15.75
N GLU A 459 13.85 -3.31 15.57
CA GLU A 459 13.45 -2.26 14.63
C GLU A 459 13.73 -0.89 15.24
N ILE A 460 14.35 -0.02 14.46
CA ILE A 460 14.79 1.31 14.86
C ILE A 460 13.93 2.31 14.09
N PRO A 461 13.00 3.02 14.75
CA PRO A 461 12.23 4.08 14.12
C PRO A 461 13.17 5.18 13.63
N MET A 462 13.01 5.59 12.37
CA MET A 462 13.88 6.58 11.75
C MET A 462 13.14 7.89 11.53
N ALA A 463 13.84 9.00 11.73
CA ALA A 463 13.39 10.33 11.33
C ALA A 463 13.54 10.57 9.80
N LEU A 464 13.34 9.52 9.00
CA LEU A 464 13.51 9.51 7.55
C LEU A 464 12.23 8.99 6.90
N ASP A 465 11.73 9.66 5.86
CA ASP A 465 10.55 9.24 5.12
C ASP A 465 10.87 8.20 4.04
N TYR A 466 12.13 8.14 3.65
CA TYR A 466 12.68 7.20 2.70
C TYR A 466 14.09 6.85 3.14
N LEU A 467 14.43 5.57 3.07
CA LEU A 467 15.79 5.09 3.25
C LEU A 467 16.05 3.82 2.44
N PHE A 468 17.30 3.62 2.05
CA PHE A 468 17.77 2.44 1.33
C PHE A 468 19.27 2.21 1.51
N GLU A 469 19.72 1.00 1.19
CA GLU A 469 21.13 0.57 1.25
C GLU A 469 21.83 0.87 2.60
N PRO A 470 21.42 0.24 3.72
CA PRO A 470 22.20 0.35 4.95
C PRO A 470 23.61 -0.21 4.74
N ALA A 471 24.61 0.45 5.30
CA ALA A 471 25.98 -0.03 5.35
C ALA A 471 26.61 0.27 6.71
N TRP A 472 27.17 -0.73 7.38
CA TRP A 472 27.85 -0.54 8.68
C TRP A 472 29.11 0.29 8.55
N LEU A 473 29.30 1.19 9.52
CA LEU A 473 30.58 1.82 9.77
C LEU A 473 31.46 0.92 10.66
N ALA A 474 32.76 1.19 10.67
CA ALA A 474 33.72 0.41 11.42
C ALA A 474 33.51 0.47 12.95
N ASP A 475 32.80 1.48 13.45
CA ASP A 475 32.46 1.63 14.87
C ASP A 475 31.49 0.54 15.38
N GLY A 476 30.79 -0.15 14.48
CA GLY A 476 29.75 -1.12 14.83
C GLY A 476 28.56 -0.51 15.59
N GLN A 477 28.44 0.80 15.70
CA GLN A 477 27.31 1.47 16.37
C GLN A 477 26.54 2.37 15.41
N SER A 478 27.09 2.58 14.22
CA SER A 478 26.52 3.42 13.20
C SER A 478 26.34 2.68 11.87
N LEU A 479 25.29 3.06 11.16
CA LEU A 479 25.07 2.77 9.75
C LEU A 479 25.17 4.05 8.94
N VAL A 480 25.49 3.94 7.66
CA VAL A 480 25.11 4.95 6.67
C VAL A 480 23.98 4.42 5.83
N VAL A 481 23.07 5.31 5.45
CA VAL A 481 21.98 5.03 4.53
C VAL A 481 21.91 6.14 3.50
N PHE A 482 21.48 5.80 2.29
CA PHE A 482 20.84 6.83 1.47
C PHE A 482 19.44 7.06 2.02
N GLY A 483 19.09 8.31 2.31
CA GLY A 483 17.80 8.62 2.90
C GLY A 483 17.33 10.02 2.59
N ARG A 484 16.09 10.28 2.98
CA ARG A 484 15.48 11.58 2.92
C ARG A 484 14.76 11.85 4.23
N ASP A 485 15.03 13.00 4.83
CA ASP A 485 14.34 13.42 6.04
C ASP A 485 12.89 13.83 5.78
N PHE A 486 12.11 13.98 6.84
CA PHE A 486 10.70 14.40 6.74
C PHE A 486 10.49 15.83 6.21
N LYS A 487 11.56 16.61 6.02
CA LYS A 487 11.57 17.94 5.39
C LYS A 487 12.04 17.89 3.93
N GLY A 488 12.16 16.69 3.35
CA GLY A 488 12.52 16.50 1.95
C GLY A 488 14.02 16.68 1.67
N LYS A 489 14.88 16.77 2.70
CA LYS A 489 16.34 16.81 2.49
C LYS A 489 16.85 15.40 2.25
N GLY A 490 17.17 15.11 0.99
CA GLY A 490 17.77 13.86 0.54
C GLY A 490 19.30 13.88 0.64
N GLY A 491 19.88 12.72 0.90
CA GLY A 491 21.32 12.54 0.91
C GLY A 491 21.76 11.30 1.65
N ILE A 492 23.01 11.34 2.10
CA ILE A 492 23.63 10.27 2.88
C ILE A 492 23.50 10.63 4.35
N HIS A 493 22.82 9.77 5.11
CA HIS A 493 22.64 9.94 6.53
C HIS A 493 23.48 8.93 7.29
N ARG A 494 24.18 9.38 8.33
CA ARG A 494 24.70 8.50 9.39
C ARG A 494 23.61 8.27 10.41
N VAL A 495 23.35 7.02 10.73
CA VAL A 495 22.35 6.57 11.69
C VAL A 495 23.07 5.94 12.87
N ASP A 496 22.85 6.45 14.07
CA ASP A 496 23.22 5.78 15.32
C ASP A 496 22.17 4.72 15.61
N VAL A 497 22.56 3.45 15.50
CA VAL A 497 21.59 2.35 15.68
C VAL A 497 21.18 2.17 17.14
N THR A 498 21.95 2.69 18.10
CA THR A 498 21.69 2.58 19.53
C THR A 498 20.68 3.61 19.99
N ARG A 499 20.78 4.83 19.48
CA ARG A 499 19.92 5.97 19.83
C ARG A 499 18.74 6.16 18.87
N GLY A 500 18.80 5.60 17.67
CA GLY A 500 17.79 5.82 16.62
C GLY A 500 17.83 7.23 16.01
N THR A 501 18.93 7.96 16.21
CA THR A 501 19.12 9.31 15.66
C THR A 501 19.83 9.24 14.33
N SER A 502 19.51 10.16 13.41
CA SER A 502 20.20 10.30 12.13
C SER A 502 20.76 11.72 11.95
N LEU A 503 21.87 11.81 11.22
CA LEU A 503 22.52 13.07 10.83
C LEU A 503 22.80 13.04 9.34
N LEU A 504 22.43 14.11 8.62
CA LEU A 504 22.82 14.27 7.22
C LEU A 504 24.33 14.55 7.15
N VAL A 505 25.06 13.68 6.47
CA VAL A 505 26.52 13.76 6.31
C VAL A 505 26.90 14.38 4.97
N ALA A 506 26.15 14.06 3.91
CA ALA A 506 26.33 14.65 2.59
C ALA A 506 24.98 14.82 1.88
N ALA A 507 24.65 16.05 1.47
CA ALA A 507 23.55 16.27 0.54
C ALA A 507 23.91 15.67 -0.82
N SER A 508 23.07 14.76 -1.31
CA SER A 508 23.36 14.01 -2.53
C SER A 508 22.10 13.43 -3.13
N ASP A 509 21.99 13.42 -4.45
CA ASP A 509 20.93 12.71 -5.19
C ASP A 509 21.35 11.27 -5.55
N ALA A 510 22.45 10.79 -4.95
CA ALA A 510 23.06 9.50 -5.23
C ALA A 510 22.23 8.32 -4.71
N SER A 511 21.98 7.32 -5.53
CA SER A 511 21.15 6.16 -5.15
C SER A 511 21.92 4.97 -4.58
N ARG A 512 23.25 5.03 -4.53
CA ARG A 512 24.12 3.93 -4.08
C ARG A 512 25.19 4.44 -3.12
N VAL A 513 25.29 3.80 -1.96
CA VAL A 513 26.24 4.14 -0.89
C VAL A 513 27.07 2.91 -0.54
N LYS A 514 28.38 3.09 -0.40
CA LYS A 514 29.33 2.05 0.01
C LYS A 514 30.28 2.65 1.04
N VAL A 515 30.77 1.83 1.96
CA VAL A 515 31.70 2.24 3.02
C VAL A 515 33.04 1.58 2.74
N SER A 516 34.12 2.35 2.91
CA SER A 516 35.48 1.82 2.81
C SER A 516 35.75 0.77 3.88
N SER A 517 36.71 -0.10 3.59
CA SER A 517 37.14 -1.17 4.49
C SER A 517 37.71 -0.68 5.82
N ASP A 518 38.29 0.51 5.86
CA ASP A 518 38.76 1.18 7.09
C ASP A 518 37.63 1.93 7.82
N GLY A 519 36.46 2.08 7.20
CA GLY A 519 35.30 2.78 7.75
C GLY A 519 35.41 4.31 7.75
N ASN A 520 36.46 4.88 7.16
CA ASN A 520 36.72 6.33 7.18
C ASN A 520 36.10 7.08 6.00
N SER A 521 35.69 6.36 4.95
CA SER A 521 35.20 6.96 3.71
C SER A 521 33.88 6.35 3.26
N ILE A 522 33.02 7.22 2.72
CA ILE A 522 31.81 6.84 2.03
C ILE A 522 32.00 7.07 0.53
N PHE A 523 31.72 6.06 -0.27
CA PHE A 523 31.64 6.18 -1.72
C PHE A 523 30.18 6.23 -2.16
N HIS A 524 29.86 7.19 -3.02
CA HIS A 524 28.52 7.31 -3.58
C HIS A 524 28.55 7.73 -5.04
N GLN A 525 27.57 7.25 -5.80
CA GLN A 525 27.46 7.52 -7.24
C GLN A 525 26.58 8.74 -7.49
N ILE A 526 27.11 9.77 -8.16
CA ILE A 526 26.33 10.90 -8.67
C ILE A 526 26.10 10.72 -10.17
N GLY A 527 24.85 10.91 -10.62
CA GLY A 527 24.44 10.78 -12.03
C GLY A 527 23.79 9.42 -12.35
N ARG A 528 22.68 9.47 -13.10
CA ARG A 528 21.88 8.31 -13.50
C ARG A 528 22.30 7.85 -14.90
N ALA A 529 22.65 6.57 -15.05
CA ALA A 529 22.83 5.93 -16.37
C ALA A 529 21.52 5.93 -17.21
N THR A 530 20.37 6.24 -16.62
CA THR A 530 19.06 6.25 -17.29
C THR A 530 18.64 7.60 -17.87
N LEU A 531 19.38 8.70 -17.65
CA LEU A 531 18.99 10.04 -18.14
C LEU A 531 20.08 10.77 -18.96
N GLY A 532 21.21 10.12 -19.22
CA GLY A 532 22.27 10.63 -20.11
C GLY A 532 23.22 9.52 -20.56
N PRO A 533 24.18 9.79 -21.47
CA PRO A 533 25.21 8.83 -21.86
C PRO A 533 25.95 8.28 -20.62
N ALA A 534 26.40 7.03 -20.69
CA ALA A 534 27.14 6.33 -19.62
C ALA A 534 28.34 7.16 -19.07
N GLU A 535 28.87 8.09 -19.88
CA GLU A 535 29.97 9.01 -19.58
C GLU A 535 29.68 10.05 -18.47
N SER A 536 28.45 10.13 -17.96
CA SER A 536 28.05 11.12 -16.95
C SER A 536 28.10 10.64 -15.49
N ALA A 537 28.31 9.33 -15.25
CA ALA A 537 28.40 8.79 -13.90
C ALA A 537 29.71 9.19 -13.21
N ARG A 538 29.63 9.57 -11.94
CA ARG A 538 30.77 9.97 -11.09
C ARG A 538 30.77 9.21 -9.79
N LEU A 539 31.93 8.74 -9.37
CA LEU A 539 32.16 8.19 -8.04
C LEU A 539 32.74 9.30 -7.17
N VAL A 540 32.05 9.61 -6.10
CA VAL A 540 32.48 10.61 -5.11
C VAL A 540 32.86 9.90 -3.83
N GLN A 541 34.07 10.19 -3.33
CA GLN A 541 34.53 9.81 -2.00
C GLN A 541 34.21 10.97 -1.05
N HIS A 542 33.58 10.64 0.07
CA HIS A 542 33.34 11.55 1.18
C HIS A 542 34.08 11.04 2.42
N ASP A 543 34.98 11.86 2.95
CA ASP A 543 35.76 11.53 4.14
C ASP A 543 34.96 11.88 5.40
N LEU A 544 34.78 10.91 6.29
CA LEU A 544 33.94 11.03 7.48
C LEU A 544 34.57 11.86 8.61
N ALA A 545 35.88 12.00 8.63
CA ALA A 545 36.58 12.74 9.68
C ALA A 545 36.65 14.24 9.37
N THR A 546 36.90 14.58 8.11
CA THR A 546 37.09 15.95 7.62
C THR A 546 35.82 16.54 7.02
N GLY A 547 34.86 15.72 6.60
CA GLY A 547 33.67 16.13 5.85
C GLY A 547 33.96 16.51 4.39
N ALA A 548 35.20 16.31 3.91
CA ALA A 548 35.59 16.67 2.56
C ALA A 548 35.04 15.66 1.54
N SER A 549 34.48 16.17 0.44
CA SER A 549 34.04 15.37 -0.72
C SER A 549 34.94 15.63 -1.92
N ARG A 550 35.31 14.57 -2.66
CA ARG A 550 36.02 14.69 -3.94
C ARG A 550 35.56 13.65 -4.95
N GLU A 551 35.53 14.04 -6.23
CA GLU A 551 35.39 13.08 -7.33
C GLU A 551 36.67 12.25 -7.40
N VAL A 552 36.52 10.92 -7.33
CA VAL A 552 37.65 9.97 -7.45
C VAL A 552 37.64 9.25 -8.78
N ARG A 553 36.49 9.15 -9.46
CA ARG A 553 36.40 8.53 -10.78
C ARG A 553 35.19 9.02 -11.58
N ARG A 554 35.31 8.94 -12.91
CA ARG A 554 34.24 9.17 -13.89
C ARG A 554 34.22 8.06 -14.95
N GLY A 555 33.02 7.74 -15.45
CA GLY A 555 32.81 6.80 -16.55
C GLY A 555 32.36 5.39 -16.13
N ASP A 556 32.76 4.38 -16.91
CA ASP A 556 32.29 3.01 -16.76
C ASP A 556 32.62 2.37 -15.41
N GLY A 557 31.70 1.53 -14.92
CA GLY A 557 31.91 0.70 -13.72
C GLY A 557 31.58 1.37 -12.38
N ILE A 558 31.16 2.63 -12.38
CA ILE A 558 30.90 3.42 -11.16
C ILE A 558 29.73 2.90 -10.30
N GLY A 559 28.79 2.17 -10.92
CA GLY A 559 27.70 1.53 -10.19
C GLY A 559 28.04 0.19 -9.54
N GLY A 560 29.30 -0.26 -9.61
CA GLY A 560 29.74 -1.57 -9.13
C GLY A 560 29.70 -1.77 -7.62
N ASP A 561 29.99 -3.00 -7.20
CA ASP A 561 30.24 -3.35 -5.79
C ASP A 561 31.69 -3.03 -5.42
N LEU A 562 31.93 -2.59 -4.18
CA LEU A 562 33.25 -2.18 -3.70
C LEU A 562 34.02 -3.38 -3.13
N SER A 563 35.29 -3.51 -3.48
CA SER A 563 36.15 -4.59 -3.00
C SER A 563 36.35 -4.51 -1.49
N PRO A 564 36.59 -5.64 -0.80
CA PRO A 564 36.81 -5.66 0.65
C PRO A 564 37.99 -4.83 1.13
N ASP A 565 38.97 -4.52 0.27
CA ASP A 565 40.09 -3.64 0.57
C ASP A 565 39.82 -2.17 0.21
N GLY A 566 38.70 -1.89 -0.46
CA GLY A 566 38.30 -0.54 -0.85
C GLY A 566 39.09 0.05 -2.01
N ARG A 567 39.73 -0.79 -2.85
CA ARG A 567 40.56 -0.32 -3.98
C ARG A 567 39.92 -0.47 -5.36
N LEU A 568 38.98 -1.39 -5.52
CA LEU A 568 38.39 -1.76 -6.81
C LEU A 568 36.87 -1.73 -6.75
N LEU A 569 36.24 -1.20 -7.79
CA LEU A 569 34.84 -1.44 -8.09
C LEU A 569 34.72 -2.58 -9.10
N ALA A 570 33.77 -3.47 -8.87
CA ALA A 570 33.37 -4.49 -9.83
C ALA A 570 31.94 -4.23 -10.29
N ALA A 571 31.75 -4.03 -11.59
CA ALA A 571 30.45 -3.89 -12.21
C ALA A 571 30.29 -4.91 -13.35
N ILE A 572 29.04 -5.23 -13.68
CA ILE A 572 28.74 -6.04 -14.86
C ILE A 572 28.09 -5.14 -15.91
N SER A 573 28.59 -5.23 -17.14
CA SER A 573 28.04 -4.56 -18.31
C SER A 573 27.50 -5.62 -19.25
N PRO A 574 26.18 -5.86 -19.30
CA PRO A 574 25.59 -6.82 -20.23
C PRO A 574 25.77 -6.36 -21.68
N SER A 575 25.91 -7.30 -22.61
CA SER A 575 25.90 -6.99 -24.03
C SER A 575 24.49 -6.66 -24.51
N SER A 576 24.38 -5.82 -25.56
CA SER A 576 23.09 -5.43 -26.14
C SER A 576 22.34 -6.59 -26.78
N ASP A 577 23.04 -7.64 -27.21
CA ASP A 577 22.43 -8.86 -27.77
C ASP A 577 21.92 -9.85 -26.71
N GLY A 578 22.14 -9.56 -25.42
CA GLY A 578 21.70 -10.39 -24.30
C GLY A 578 22.44 -11.73 -24.16
N LYS A 579 23.54 -11.94 -24.89
CA LYS A 579 24.26 -13.23 -24.93
C LYS A 579 25.50 -13.27 -24.05
N THR A 580 26.14 -12.13 -23.82
CA THR A 580 27.39 -12.04 -23.08
C THR A 580 27.34 -10.92 -22.04
N SER A 581 28.38 -10.84 -21.23
CA SER A 581 28.55 -9.76 -20.27
C SER A 581 30.03 -9.46 -20.08
N THR A 582 30.36 -8.21 -19.77
CA THR A 582 31.73 -7.80 -19.46
C THR A 582 31.81 -7.47 -17.97
N LEU A 583 32.70 -8.16 -17.26
CA LEU A 583 33.09 -7.74 -15.92
C LEU A 583 34.04 -6.53 -16.05
N VAL A 584 33.61 -5.41 -15.48
CA VAL A 584 34.36 -4.15 -15.44
C VAL A 584 34.98 -4.02 -14.05
N LEU A 585 36.31 -4.04 -14.00
CA LEU A 585 37.10 -3.81 -12.78
C LEU A 585 37.70 -2.41 -12.87
N ALA A 586 37.18 -1.49 -12.07
CA ALA A 586 37.56 -0.09 -12.06
C ALA A 586 38.31 0.25 -10.76
N PRO A 587 39.61 0.53 -10.82
CA PRO A 587 40.36 1.05 -9.67
C PRO A 587 39.78 2.37 -9.18
N ILE A 588 39.79 2.60 -7.87
CA ILE A 588 39.36 3.89 -7.29
C ILE A 588 40.37 4.99 -7.62
N ALA A 589 41.66 4.66 -7.72
CA ALA A 589 42.69 5.56 -8.20
C ALA A 589 42.44 5.87 -9.70
N ALA A 590 42.24 7.15 -10.02
CA ALA A 590 41.82 7.59 -11.36
C ALA A 590 42.87 7.34 -12.46
N ASP A 591 44.14 7.26 -12.06
CA ASP A 591 45.31 7.04 -12.90
C ASP A 591 45.48 5.58 -13.35
N GLU A 592 44.82 4.64 -12.67
CA GLU A 592 44.86 3.24 -13.08
C GLU A 592 43.79 2.89 -14.13
N PRO A 593 44.15 2.10 -15.17
CA PRO A 593 43.24 1.76 -16.26
C PRO A 593 42.14 0.78 -15.82
N VAL A 594 40.94 0.96 -16.39
CA VAL A 594 39.83 0.01 -16.20
C VAL A 594 40.16 -1.31 -16.91
N ARG A 595 40.13 -2.42 -16.17
CA ARG A 595 40.27 -3.75 -16.74
C ARG A 595 38.90 -4.31 -17.09
N ARG A 596 38.81 -4.95 -18.27
CA ARG A 596 37.59 -5.60 -18.77
C ARG A 596 37.86 -7.09 -18.97
N VAL A 597 36.99 -7.91 -18.43
CA VAL A 597 37.03 -9.37 -18.60
C VAL A 597 35.75 -9.78 -19.32
N GLU A 598 35.90 -10.24 -20.57
CA GLU A 598 34.78 -10.72 -21.37
C GLU A 598 34.33 -12.09 -20.86
N LEU A 599 33.05 -12.19 -20.50
CA LEU A 599 32.44 -13.44 -20.05
C LEU A 599 31.67 -14.04 -21.23
N ARG A 600 32.42 -14.69 -22.13
CA ARG A 600 31.87 -15.32 -23.34
C ARG A 600 30.85 -16.38 -23.00
N ASP A 601 29.78 -16.42 -23.79
CA ASP A 601 28.63 -17.34 -23.65
C ASP A 601 27.99 -17.33 -22.25
N ARG A 602 28.17 -16.22 -21.50
CA ARG A 602 27.63 -16.04 -20.16
C ARG A 602 27.05 -14.65 -20.00
N PHE A 603 25.75 -14.62 -19.75
CA PHE A 603 25.04 -13.39 -19.39
C PHE A 603 24.92 -13.30 -17.87
N PHE A 604 25.24 -12.15 -17.29
CA PHE A 604 25.12 -11.87 -15.86
C PHE A 604 24.51 -10.48 -15.64
N GLU A 605 23.70 -10.37 -14.59
CA GLU A 605 22.96 -9.15 -14.28
C GLU A 605 23.55 -8.38 -13.09
N ARG A 606 24.18 -9.10 -12.15
CA ARG A 606 24.78 -8.51 -10.96
C ARG A 606 26.04 -9.22 -10.50
N VAL A 607 26.86 -8.48 -9.77
CA VAL A 607 28.08 -8.98 -9.11
C VAL A 607 28.12 -8.54 -7.65
N THR A 608 28.75 -9.36 -6.81
CA THR A 608 29.16 -8.98 -5.45
C THR A 608 30.52 -9.58 -5.12
N TRP A 609 31.33 -8.91 -4.30
CA TRP A 609 32.65 -9.42 -3.97
C TRP A 609 32.60 -10.63 -3.03
N LEU A 610 33.51 -11.59 -3.23
CA LEU A 610 33.88 -12.51 -2.16
C LEU A 610 34.70 -11.77 -1.10
N PRO A 611 34.60 -12.15 0.19
CA PRO A 611 35.31 -11.46 1.27
C PRO A 611 36.84 -11.49 1.18
N ASP A 612 37.43 -12.41 0.41
CA ASP A 612 38.88 -12.43 0.17
C ASP A 612 39.36 -11.43 -0.90
N GLY A 613 38.45 -10.77 -1.61
CA GLY A 613 38.77 -9.83 -2.69
C GLY A 613 39.40 -10.49 -3.93
N LYS A 614 39.41 -11.82 -4.03
CA LYS A 614 40.05 -12.54 -5.16
C LYS A 614 39.10 -12.86 -6.31
N ALA A 615 37.80 -12.80 -6.06
CA ALA A 615 36.78 -13.05 -7.07
C ALA A 615 35.50 -12.28 -6.75
N VAL A 616 34.64 -12.15 -7.77
CA VAL A 616 33.26 -11.71 -7.62
C VAL A 616 32.31 -12.87 -7.87
N VAL A 617 31.19 -12.89 -7.16
CA VAL A 617 30.06 -13.77 -7.46
C VAL A 617 29.14 -13.04 -8.43
N ALA A 618 29.13 -13.51 -9.67
CA ALA A 618 28.21 -13.08 -10.70
C ALA A 618 26.91 -13.89 -10.63
N SER A 619 25.78 -13.23 -10.88
CA SER A 619 24.45 -13.81 -10.76
C SER A 619 23.58 -13.47 -11.97
N LYS A 620 22.74 -14.43 -12.37
CA LYS A 620 21.70 -14.29 -13.39
C LYS A 620 20.44 -15.01 -12.93
N ARG A 621 19.28 -14.38 -13.13
CA ARG A 621 17.98 -14.96 -12.72
C ARG A 621 17.81 -16.33 -13.39
N GLY A 622 17.47 -17.35 -12.59
CA GLY A 622 17.22 -18.73 -13.08
C GLY A 622 18.43 -19.49 -13.66
N SER A 623 19.66 -18.94 -13.64
CA SER A 623 20.84 -19.55 -14.28
C SER A 623 21.99 -19.93 -13.33
N GLY A 624 21.87 -19.63 -12.03
CA GLY A 624 22.87 -19.97 -11.01
C GLY A 624 23.84 -18.84 -10.67
N LEU A 625 24.72 -19.12 -9.70
CA LEU A 625 25.80 -18.23 -9.28
C LEU A 625 27.14 -18.71 -9.82
N TRP A 626 28.03 -17.77 -10.13
CA TRP A 626 29.35 -18.05 -10.69
C TRP A 626 30.42 -17.23 -9.98
N ALA A 627 31.44 -17.89 -9.47
CA ALA A 627 32.67 -17.23 -9.04
C ALA A 627 33.49 -16.83 -10.26
N VAL A 628 33.77 -15.54 -10.40
CA VAL A 628 34.59 -14.94 -11.45
C VAL A 628 35.85 -14.38 -10.83
N PRO A 629 36.98 -15.11 -10.91
CA PRO A 629 38.27 -14.64 -10.41
C PRO A 629 38.72 -13.35 -11.09
N ILE A 630 39.26 -12.40 -10.32
CA ILE A 630 39.71 -11.12 -10.88
C ILE A 630 41.07 -11.23 -11.58
N ASP A 631 41.81 -12.32 -11.36
CA ASP A 631 43.06 -12.61 -12.08
C ASP A 631 42.82 -12.95 -13.56
N GLY A 632 41.57 -13.26 -13.95
CA GLY A 632 41.19 -13.64 -15.31
C GLY A 632 41.15 -15.15 -15.53
N SER A 633 41.35 -15.96 -14.49
CA SER A 633 41.14 -17.41 -14.56
C SER A 633 39.66 -17.76 -14.82
N ALA A 634 39.43 -18.99 -15.29
CA ALA A 634 38.13 -19.41 -15.79
C ALA A 634 37.03 -19.31 -14.69
N PRO A 635 35.88 -18.67 -14.97
CA PRO A 635 34.83 -18.57 -13.98
C PRO A 635 34.16 -19.93 -13.75
N THR A 636 33.79 -20.18 -12.50
CA THR A 636 33.38 -21.49 -11.98
C THR A 636 32.01 -21.39 -11.34
N ARG A 637 31.13 -22.35 -11.64
CA ARG A 637 29.76 -22.36 -11.13
C ARG A 637 29.77 -22.72 -9.65
N LEU A 638 28.97 -22.03 -8.84
CA LEU A 638 28.69 -22.42 -7.46
C LEU A 638 27.56 -23.46 -7.46
N ASP A 639 27.67 -24.46 -6.58
CA ASP A 639 26.65 -25.50 -6.41
C ASP A 639 25.53 -24.98 -5.48
N ILE A 640 24.79 -23.99 -5.99
CA ILE A 640 23.70 -23.31 -5.29
C ILE A 640 22.56 -23.12 -6.28
N ASP A 641 21.39 -23.64 -5.93
CA ASP A 641 20.16 -23.38 -6.65
C ASP A 641 19.54 -22.05 -6.20
N ILE A 642 19.43 -21.11 -7.14
CA ILE A 642 18.91 -19.76 -6.90
C ILE A 642 17.59 -19.50 -7.63
N ARG A 643 16.90 -20.55 -8.13
CA ARG A 643 15.68 -20.38 -8.92
C ARG A 643 14.63 -19.50 -8.26
N ASP A 644 14.50 -19.60 -6.93
CA ASP A 644 13.52 -18.84 -6.14
C ASP A 644 14.10 -17.57 -5.49
N TRP A 645 15.33 -17.18 -5.83
CA TRP A 645 16.00 -16.03 -5.22
C TRP A 645 15.65 -14.73 -5.95
N SER A 646 15.38 -13.69 -5.16
CA SER A 646 15.27 -12.32 -5.65
C SER A 646 16.65 -11.67 -5.71
N ILE A 647 17.32 -11.83 -6.86
CA ILE A 647 18.67 -11.28 -7.07
C ILE A 647 18.70 -9.73 -7.10
N GLU A 648 17.54 -9.09 -7.28
CA GLU A 648 17.42 -7.62 -7.26
C GLU A 648 17.66 -7.01 -5.88
N GLU A 649 17.35 -7.76 -4.83
CA GLU A 649 17.54 -7.33 -3.45
C GLU A 649 18.95 -7.61 -2.92
N GLY A 650 19.77 -8.27 -3.74
CA GLY A 650 21.19 -8.46 -3.55
C GLY A 650 21.55 -9.71 -2.74
N ILE A 651 22.79 -10.17 -2.96
CA ILE A 651 23.43 -11.26 -2.24
C ILE A 651 24.59 -10.66 -1.43
N ARG A 652 24.75 -11.07 -0.18
CA ARG A 652 25.79 -10.54 0.72
C ARG A 652 26.45 -11.64 1.52
N PHE A 653 27.75 -11.77 1.37
CA PHE A 653 28.58 -12.59 2.24
C PHE A 653 28.88 -11.82 3.53
N ASP A 654 28.94 -12.54 4.65
CA ASP A 654 29.49 -11.98 5.88
C ASP A 654 31.01 -11.74 5.72
N PRO A 655 31.64 -10.93 6.58
CA PRO A 655 33.07 -10.62 6.48
C PRO A 655 34.00 -11.85 6.55
N SER A 656 33.61 -12.92 7.25
CA SER A 656 34.39 -14.18 7.26
C SER A 656 34.17 -15.03 6.01
N GLY A 657 33.06 -14.80 5.31
CA GLY A 657 32.59 -15.57 4.16
C GLY A 657 32.08 -16.96 4.53
N THR A 658 31.68 -17.17 5.78
CA THR A 658 31.09 -18.43 6.26
C THR A 658 29.56 -18.43 6.20
N HIS A 659 28.94 -17.27 5.94
CA HIS A 659 27.51 -17.09 5.83
C HIS A 659 27.15 -16.23 4.62
N ILE A 660 25.94 -16.46 4.11
CA ILE A 660 25.36 -15.71 3.01
C ILE A 660 23.95 -15.24 3.40
N ALA A 661 23.68 -13.96 3.15
CA ALA A 661 22.37 -13.35 3.24
C ALA A 661 21.84 -13.10 1.82
N PHE A 662 20.61 -13.51 1.57
CA PHE A 662 19.94 -13.39 0.28
C PHE A 662 18.43 -13.30 0.45
N PHE A 663 17.71 -12.89 -0.59
CA PHE A 663 16.25 -12.87 -0.56
C PHE A 663 15.67 -13.97 -1.42
N THR A 664 14.56 -14.54 -0.96
CA THR A 664 13.70 -15.43 -1.75
C THR A 664 12.29 -14.86 -1.83
N GLY A 665 11.49 -15.42 -2.74
CA GLY A 665 10.14 -14.94 -3.01
C GLY A 665 10.12 -13.96 -4.17
N LYS A 666 8.93 -13.46 -4.48
CA LYS A 666 8.67 -12.63 -5.65
C LYS A 666 8.06 -11.31 -5.21
N ASN A 667 8.38 -10.26 -5.97
CA ASN A 667 7.56 -9.05 -5.93
C ASN A 667 6.19 -9.39 -6.48
N GLY A 668 5.15 -8.81 -5.91
CA GLY A 668 3.79 -9.08 -6.32
C GLY A 668 2.92 -7.92 -5.97
N ARG A 669 2.09 -7.50 -6.92
CA ARG A 669 1.03 -6.54 -6.66
C ARG A 669 -0.24 -7.00 -7.34
N GLU A 670 -1.34 -6.63 -6.73
CA GLU A 670 -2.67 -6.92 -7.21
C GLU A 670 -3.53 -5.68 -7.15
N VAL A 671 -4.41 -5.50 -8.12
CA VAL A 671 -5.46 -4.50 -8.09
C VAL A 671 -6.74 -5.21 -7.71
N TRP A 672 -7.35 -4.75 -6.62
CA TRP A 672 -8.59 -5.32 -6.10
C TRP A 672 -9.74 -4.32 -6.26
N ALA A 673 -10.91 -4.84 -6.62
CA ALA A 673 -12.19 -4.18 -6.48
C ALA A 673 -12.87 -4.72 -5.22
N LEU A 674 -13.14 -3.84 -4.26
CA LEU A 674 -13.88 -4.15 -3.04
C LEU A 674 -15.33 -3.67 -3.23
N GLU A 675 -16.21 -4.61 -3.57
CA GLU A 675 -17.62 -4.35 -3.87
C GLU A 675 -18.48 -4.33 -2.61
N SER A 676 -19.67 -3.73 -2.70
CA SER A 676 -20.67 -3.71 -1.63
C SER A 676 -20.25 -2.96 -0.36
N LEU A 677 -19.55 -1.83 -0.51
CA LEU A 677 -19.30 -0.87 0.59
C LEU A 677 -20.55 -0.02 0.93
N ALA A 678 -21.71 -0.40 0.38
CA ALA A 678 -22.97 0.28 0.55
C ALA A 678 -23.49 0.11 1.98
N THR A 679 -23.28 1.21 2.71
CA THR A 679 -24.08 1.73 3.80
C THR A 679 -25.58 1.43 3.70
N GLY A 680 -26.13 0.85 4.79
CA GLY A 680 -27.54 0.81 5.22
C GLY A 680 -28.69 1.04 4.22
N SER A 681 -29.54 -0.01 4.11
CA SER A 681 -30.99 0.00 3.80
C SER A 681 -31.50 0.82 2.61
N ARG A 682 -32.08 0.13 1.61
CA ARG A 682 -33.29 0.63 0.94
C ARG A 682 -34.51 0.35 1.81
#